data_AF-A0A7C4SYF2-F1
#
_entry.id   AF-A0A7C4SYF2-F1
#
_cell.length_a   1.000
_cell.length_b   1.000
_cell.length_c   1.000
_cell.angle_alpha   90.00
_cell.angle_beta   90.00
_cell.angle_gamma   90.00
#
_symmetry.space_group_name_H-M   'P 1'
#
loop_
_entity.id
_entity.type
_entity.pdbx_description
1 polymer ?
#
loop_
_entity_poly.entity_id
_entity_poly.type
_entity_poly.pdbx_seq_one_letter_code
_entity_poly.pdbx_strand_id
1 'polypeptide(L)'
;MSDFSIKGKITLHFDTLATEAKLIFIPDPSGETYTAETLSAIVTAAGLRANHSQLEKILITFSKAKAQTSELVAKGEMPVEWQPESAEWEEIPENPDFERFKLEVLKNATPPVFYKTVVEQVPVTKKTTDSSMFGLIKKEKTETIYEKKEKRIQLHIKDPQMIRSLWVKHDTVIGIIRPAKPGKNGKDVFGKIIKVDPPENINFLLGDGLKLQKNQIITQLDGFLRIGKQWADIVPFANHTWSLKKSTDGITILLDFFPGYRLLPMPSTAAILEEAVKLGASPDQLIPQENLEAELSRSIKTSKSLLDFNLSLNRDAVIEISITPDKLKATLTLIKGQGNGKPLVLNEVAKAITEHQLANLNFEKIKADLLQFYKSNQIELKDYVLCEGEPPTPGAQRELNYHIVFNPEEQKTQIIDSLKKDPALLRFVNSLNDFPLENTQKLAFVKKNQLIARFSPPTFGKPGKDVFGKEIPASPGNDPVIWLYENIRLTKESIESIEDGVLFISEKEGESFLRVIPYRDAVVTVDISDDFMQARADFFAEYGMGRELSLDFVQNILKEHAIVHGINHLAIAEGIKQAKQDGEARGILVAQGTKPVPSGGYKLIWLIQFASGKAVTIKENGKADYKNQDRLTMVAENQPVLELVKIGQEGENGTDITGKVIPAPKDPAASPIPVWEEHQFKLEAKDAETQVLTALVTGELQFENNTLKINEGYKVDGDIGPQTGNIKFPGTVIINGNILSGYVVMATGNIGVGASVEAALVSADGSVKITEGIKGAGKGTIRAKKTIEAAFAEQAYLMAVGDIILKNSALRCVIKTNSKLKLLGDKGNLIGGSARCKLGIEANNIGSENEIKTEISFGQDYLIKDAIEVEEKEIEKLKTMILHIDKSMREAEKTGSSQLAKLRQDKVKILKLLEHRSLRIIQLKEKFDAFIPAEIIIRNTLYPGVIIESHNRFYEVKQKRQKVVISFDPQSGKIIEKPLTK
;
A
#
# COMPACT_ATOMS: atom_id res chain seq x y z
N MET A 1 -72.02 12.12 90.42
CA MET A 1 -70.99 11.42 89.62
C MET A 1 -71.04 9.98 90.09
N SER A 2 -71.36 9.05 89.22
CA SER A 2 -71.50 7.62 89.56
C SER A 2 -70.21 6.91 89.17
N ASP A 3 -69.54 6.28 90.14
CA ASP A 3 -68.32 5.50 89.91
C ASP A 3 -68.63 4.32 88.99
N PHE A 4 -68.41 4.53 87.69
CA PHE A 4 -68.65 3.53 86.67
C PHE A 4 -67.50 2.52 86.69
N SER A 5 -67.80 1.28 87.09
CA SER A 5 -66.83 0.19 87.14
C SER A 5 -67.24 -0.98 86.28
N ILE A 6 -66.26 -1.70 85.74
CA ILE A 6 -66.43 -2.90 84.92
C ILE A 6 -65.66 -4.07 85.53
N LYS A 7 -66.16 -5.29 85.39
CA LYS A 7 -65.46 -6.51 85.84
C LYS A 7 -64.99 -7.36 84.67
N GLY A 8 -63.73 -7.76 84.72
CA GLY A 8 -63.16 -8.68 83.75
C GLY A 8 -61.65 -8.75 83.78
N LYS A 9 -61.03 -8.88 82.61
CA LYS A 9 -59.59 -8.80 82.42
C LYS A 9 -59.25 -7.72 81.40
N ILE A 10 -58.31 -6.85 81.73
CA ILE A 10 -57.80 -5.81 80.83
C ILE A 10 -56.31 -6.01 80.57
N THR A 11 -55.92 -5.87 79.31
CA THR A 11 -54.52 -5.80 78.87
C THR A 11 -54.31 -4.60 77.95
N LEU A 12 -53.14 -3.98 78.04
CA LEU A 12 -52.72 -2.94 77.09
C LEU A 12 -51.87 -3.59 75.99
N HIS A 13 -52.24 -3.35 74.74
CA HIS A 13 -51.56 -3.91 73.57
C HIS A 13 -51.09 -2.79 72.63
N PHE A 14 -49.90 -2.96 72.05
CA PHE A 14 -49.32 -2.04 71.07
C PHE A 14 -49.23 -2.73 69.70
N ASP A 15 -49.38 -1.99 68.61
CA ASP A 15 -49.01 -2.48 67.27
C ASP A 15 -47.48 -2.64 67.12
N THR A 16 -47.04 -3.24 66.02
CA THR A 16 -45.62 -3.58 65.77
C THR A 16 -44.68 -2.37 65.73
N LEU A 17 -45.19 -1.17 65.46
CA LEU A 17 -44.44 0.09 65.45
C LEU A 17 -44.72 0.97 66.68
N ALA A 18 -45.54 0.50 67.63
CA ALA A 18 -46.07 1.26 68.76
C ALA A 18 -46.71 2.61 68.34
N THR A 19 -47.37 2.67 67.17
CA THR A 19 -48.16 3.83 66.73
C THR A 19 -49.61 3.83 67.24
N GLU A 20 -50.11 2.72 67.77
CA GLU A 20 -51.42 2.60 68.41
C GLU A 20 -51.32 1.77 69.71
N ALA A 21 -51.83 2.33 70.81
CA ALA A 21 -52.00 1.61 72.07
C ALA A 21 -53.49 1.39 72.32
N LYS A 22 -53.90 0.13 72.49
CA LYS A 22 -55.30 -0.28 72.71
C LYS A 22 -55.44 -1.03 74.02
N LEU A 23 -56.42 -0.64 74.83
CA LEU A 23 -56.89 -1.52 75.91
C LEU A 23 -57.75 -2.60 75.29
N ILE A 24 -57.46 -3.85 75.60
CA ILE A 24 -58.30 -5.01 75.25
C ILE A 24 -59.00 -5.44 76.54
N PHE A 25 -60.33 -5.44 76.52
CA PHE A 25 -61.17 -5.87 77.63
C PHE A 25 -61.88 -7.18 77.29
N ILE A 26 -61.79 -8.14 78.20
CA ILE A 26 -62.54 -9.39 78.18
C ILE A 26 -63.50 -9.34 79.39
N PRO A 27 -64.82 -9.21 79.18
CA PRO A 27 -65.79 -9.21 80.27
C PRO A 27 -65.78 -10.55 81.02
N ASP A 28 -65.63 -10.50 82.34
CA ASP A 28 -65.70 -11.68 83.23
C ASP A 28 -66.27 -11.22 84.59
N PRO A 29 -67.47 -11.68 85.00
CA PRO A 29 -68.07 -11.30 86.28
C PRO A 29 -67.23 -11.65 87.51
N SER A 30 -66.31 -12.62 87.39
CA SER A 30 -65.38 -13.05 88.44
C SER A 30 -64.02 -12.32 88.40
N GLY A 31 -63.78 -11.50 87.37
CA GLY A 31 -62.54 -10.77 87.15
C GLY A 31 -62.35 -9.53 88.04
N GLU A 32 -61.21 -8.87 87.82
CA GLU A 32 -60.84 -7.62 88.50
C GLU A 32 -61.81 -6.49 88.17
N THR A 33 -61.99 -5.56 89.12
CA THR A 33 -62.86 -4.39 88.95
C THR A 33 -62.03 -3.19 88.51
N TYR A 34 -62.33 -2.62 87.34
CA TYR A 34 -61.64 -1.46 86.79
C TYR A 34 -62.52 -0.21 86.83
N THR A 35 -61.96 0.90 87.29
CA THR A 35 -62.51 2.27 87.29
C THR A 35 -61.67 3.20 86.41
N ALA A 36 -62.06 4.46 86.27
CA ALA A 36 -61.30 5.45 85.50
C ALA A 36 -59.91 5.69 86.10
N GLU A 37 -59.76 5.62 87.43
CA GLU A 37 -58.47 5.72 88.13
C GLU A 37 -57.60 4.50 87.84
N THR A 38 -58.13 3.27 87.92
CA THR A 38 -57.31 2.07 87.70
C THR A 38 -56.91 1.91 86.23
N LEU A 39 -57.77 2.29 85.28
CA LEU A 39 -57.36 2.37 83.87
C LEU A 39 -56.29 3.44 83.65
N SER A 40 -56.42 4.59 84.31
CA SER A 40 -55.41 5.66 84.27
C SER A 40 -54.07 5.17 84.81
N ALA A 41 -54.08 4.37 85.89
CA ALA A 41 -52.88 3.74 86.44
C ALA A 41 -52.25 2.74 85.46
N ILE A 42 -53.03 1.88 84.80
CA ILE A 42 -52.53 0.92 83.79
C ILE A 42 -51.87 1.64 82.61
N VAL A 43 -52.52 2.69 82.09
CA VAL A 43 -52.00 3.48 80.96
C VAL A 43 -50.75 4.27 81.37
N THR A 44 -50.73 4.84 82.58
CA THR A 44 -49.57 5.61 83.09
C THR A 44 -48.38 4.71 83.43
N ALA A 45 -48.61 3.52 84.00
CA ALA A 45 -47.56 2.54 84.30
C ALA A 45 -46.88 2.00 83.03
N ALA A 46 -47.58 2.00 81.90
CA ALA A 46 -47.02 1.68 80.60
C ALA A 46 -46.21 2.83 79.97
N GLY A 47 -46.11 4.00 80.60
CA GLY A 47 -45.39 5.18 80.10
C GLY A 47 -46.21 6.10 79.19
N LEU A 48 -47.54 5.93 79.12
CA LEU A 48 -48.43 6.77 78.32
C LEU A 48 -49.08 7.88 79.15
N ARG A 49 -49.41 9.01 78.52
CA ARG A 49 -50.18 10.08 79.17
C ARG A 49 -51.67 9.72 79.19
N ALA A 50 -52.19 9.31 80.35
CA ALA A 50 -53.60 9.01 80.52
C ALA A 50 -54.50 10.25 80.32
N ASN A 51 -55.59 10.09 79.56
CA ASN A 51 -56.64 11.10 79.39
C ASN A 51 -57.92 10.60 80.06
N HIS A 52 -58.23 11.15 81.24
CA HIS A 52 -59.33 10.66 82.08
C HIS A 52 -60.68 10.64 81.36
N SER A 53 -61.05 11.70 80.64
CA SER A 53 -62.32 11.78 79.90
C SER A 53 -62.43 10.79 78.72
N GLN A 54 -61.29 10.36 78.16
CA GLN A 54 -61.25 9.28 77.17
C GLN A 54 -61.44 7.92 77.84
N LEU A 55 -60.79 7.70 78.99
CA LEU A 55 -60.90 6.44 79.74
C LEU A 55 -62.31 6.22 80.31
N GLU A 56 -63.00 7.27 80.77
CA GLU A 56 -64.42 7.20 81.15
C GLU A 56 -65.32 6.74 79.98
N LYS A 57 -65.09 7.26 78.77
CA LYS A 57 -65.83 6.84 77.58
C LYS A 57 -65.55 5.38 77.23
N ILE A 58 -64.29 4.96 77.34
CA ILE A 58 -63.87 3.57 77.12
C ILE A 58 -64.52 2.63 78.15
N LEU A 59 -64.62 3.03 79.42
CA LEU A 59 -65.37 2.31 80.46
C LEU A 59 -66.85 2.14 80.11
N ILE A 60 -67.51 3.19 79.62
CA ILE A 60 -68.92 3.14 79.18
C ILE A 60 -69.12 2.25 77.95
N THR A 61 -68.13 2.15 77.06
CA THR A 61 -68.16 1.20 75.93
C THR A 61 -67.93 -0.24 76.41
N PHE A 62 -66.91 -0.45 77.25
CA PHE A 62 -66.57 -1.76 77.82
C PHE A 62 -67.69 -2.31 78.72
N SER A 63 -68.40 -1.47 79.48
CA SER A 63 -69.53 -1.91 80.32
C SER A 63 -70.72 -2.47 79.53
N LYS A 64 -70.76 -2.23 78.21
CA LYS A 64 -71.78 -2.73 77.28
C LYS A 64 -71.30 -3.94 76.47
N ALA A 65 -70.02 -4.30 76.57
CA ALA A 65 -69.43 -5.40 75.83
C ALA A 65 -69.87 -6.75 76.40
N LYS A 66 -70.29 -7.67 75.53
CA LYS A 66 -70.67 -9.06 75.87
C LYS A 66 -69.61 -10.10 75.47
N ALA A 67 -68.51 -9.64 74.86
CA ALA A 67 -67.40 -10.44 74.37
C ALA A 67 -66.13 -9.58 74.41
N GLN A 68 -64.98 -10.16 74.07
CA GLN A 68 -63.73 -9.42 73.95
C GLN A 68 -63.88 -8.22 73.00
N THR A 69 -63.46 -7.04 73.46
CA THR A 69 -63.45 -5.80 72.69
C THR A 69 -62.15 -5.04 72.92
N SER A 70 -61.84 -4.05 72.07
CA SER A 70 -60.63 -3.24 72.20
C SER A 70 -60.90 -1.78 71.86
N GLU A 71 -60.39 -0.88 72.69
CA GLU A 71 -60.52 0.57 72.50
C GLU A 71 -59.16 1.27 72.50
N LEU A 72 -59.05 2.33 71.70
CA LEU A 72 -57.81 3.08 71.49
C LEU A 72 -57.58 4.07 72.64
N VAL A 73 -56.47 3.93 73.36
CA VAL A 73 -56.08 4.83 74.46
C VAL A 73 -54.99 5.84 74.09
N ALA A 74 -54.08 5.49 73.18
CA ALA A 74 -53.11 6.43 72.63
C ALA A 74 -52.87 6.17 71.14
N LYS A 75 -52.61 7.23 70.38
CA LYS A 75 -52.28 7.18 68.96
C LYS A 75 -51.10 8.10 68.66
N GLY A 76 -50.08 7.53 68.03
CA GLY A 76 -48.92 8.24 67.51
C GLY A 76 -49.16 8.79 66.10
N GLU A 77 -48.08 9.29 65.50
CA GLU A 77 -48.07 9.76 64.12
C GLU A 77 -47.47 8.66 63.24
N MET A 78 -48.26 8.07 62.33
CA MET A 78 -47.72 7.06 61.40
C MET A 78 -46.67 7.70 60.48
N PRO A 79 -45.52 7.04 60.23
CA PRO A 79 -44.56 7.51 59.24
C PRO A 79 -45.20 7.55 57.83
N VAL A 80 -44.78 8.53 57.03
CA VAL A 80 -45.09 8.59 55.60
C VAL A 80 -43.85 8.15 54.84
N GLU A 81 -43.95 7.03 54.14
CA GLU A 81 -42.87 6.51 53.30
C GLU A 81 -42.48 7.46 52.16
N TRP A 82 -41.22 7.40 51.75
CA TRP A 82 -40.75 8.16 50.59
C TRP A 82 -41.41 7.66 49.30
N GLN A 83 -41.82 8.61 48.45
CA GLN A 83 -42.16 8.32 47.06
C GLN A 83 -40.99 8.84 46.20
N PRO A 84 -40.10 7.97 45.68
CA PRO A 84 -39.03 8.42 44.79
C PRO A 84 -39.58 8.92 43.45
N GLU A 85 -38.72 9.49 42.61
CA GLU A 85 -39.08 9.84 41.23
C GLU A 85 -39.57 8.61 40.45
N SER A 86 -40.59 8.82 39.63
CA SER A 86 -41.12 7.80 38.73
C SER A 86 -41.28 8.35 37.32
N ALA A 87 -41.10 7.49 36.32
CA ALA A 87 -41.38 7.82 34.93
C ALA A 87 -42.80 7.37 34.55
N GLU A 88 -43.57 8.29 33.99
CA GLU A 88 -44.84 8.04 33.33
C GLU A 88 -44.59 7.96 31.82
N TRP A 89 -44.90 6.84 31.19
CA TRP A 89 -44.49 6.54 29.81
C TRP A 89 -45.61 6.85 28.81
N GLU A 90 -45.25 7.42 27.67
CA GLU A 90 -46.16 7.65 26.55
C GLU A 90 -46.52 6.31 25.86
N GLU A 91 -47.68 6.26 25.21
CA GLU A 91 -48.05 5.15 24.33
C GLU A 91 -47.35 5.28 22.98
N ILE A 92 -46.27 4.53 22.80
CA ILE A 92 -45.48 4.49 21.57
C ILE A 92 -45.88 3.23 20.77
N PRO A 93 -46.27 3.36 19.49
CA PRO A 93 -46.61 2.21 18.66
C PRO A 93 -45.37 1.35 18.35
N GLU A 94 -45.51 0.04 18.49
CA GLU A 94 -44.42 -0.91 18.19
C GLU A 94 -44.22 -1.05 16.67
N ASN A 95 -42.96 -1.20 16.25
CA ASN A 95 -42.59 -1.39 14.84
C ASN A 95 -42.35 -2.89 14.55
N PRO A 96 -43.22 -3.58 13.78
CA PRO A 96 -43.09 -5.01 13.51
C PRO A 96 -41.78 -5.42 12.84
N ASP A 97 -41.22 -4.57 11.98
CA ASP A 97 -40.00 -4.86 11.21
C ASP A 97 -38.75 -4.98 12.11
N PHE A 98 -38.79 -4.31 13.26
CA PHE A 98 -37.73 -4.32 14.27
C PHE A 98 -38.02 -5.31 15.40
N GLU A 99 -39.28 -5.53 15.76
CA GLU A 99 -39.69 -6.41 16.85
C GLU A 99 -39.09 -7.83 16.72
N ARG A 100 -38.97 -8.35 15.48
CA ARG A 100 -38.28 -9.63 15.19
C ARG A 100 -36.82 -9.72 15.63
N PHE A 101 -36.11 -8.59 15.74
CA PHE A 101 -34.70 -8.54 16.18
C PHE A 101 -34.55 -8.30 17.69
N LYS A 102 -35.60 -7.83 18.37
CA LYS A 102 -35.58 -7.37 19.78
C LYS A 102 -34.94 -8.36 20.73
N LEU A 103 -35.34 -9.63 20.69
CA LEU A 103 -34.80 -10.68 21.57
C LEU A 103 -33.30 -10.89 21.37
N GLU A 104 -32.81 -10.88 20.12
CA GLU A 104 -31.39 -11.08 19.83
C GLU A 104 -30.55 -9.85 20.19
N VAL A 105 -31.05 -8.65 19.88
CA VAL A 105 -30.38 -7.38 20.20
C VAL A 105 -30.25 -7.20 21.70
N LEU A 106 -31.34 -7.38 22.45
CA LEU A 106 -31.35 -7.24 23.91
C LEU A 106 -30.53 -8.32 24.63
N LYS A 107 -30.49 -9.55 24.10
CA LYS A 107 -29.65 -10.64 24.64
C LYS A 107 -28.15 -10.38 24.47
N ASN A 108 -27.75 -9.71 23.40
CA ASN A 108 -26.36 -9.36 23.10
C ASN A 108 -25.96 -7.96 23.60
N ALA A 109 -26.89 -7.17 24.13
CA ALA A 109 -26.64 -5.84 24.65
C ALA A 109 -25.79 -5.89 25.92
N THR A 110 -24.94 -4.87 26.11
CA THR A 110 -24.24 -4.69 27.39
C THR A 110 -25.25 -4.39 28.52
N PRO A 111 -24.96 -4.79 29.77
CA PRO A 111 -25.74 -4.34 30.92
C PRO A 111 -25.88 -2.81 30.94
N PRO A 112 -27.01 -2.27 31.41
CA PRO A 112 -27.22 -0.83 31.43
C PRO A 112 -26.27 -0.17 32.44
N VAL A 113 -25.72 0.98 32.05
CA VAL A 113 -24.74 1.74 32.86
C VAL A 113 -25.23 3.17 33.07
N PHE A 114 -25.10 3.66 34.30
CA PHE A 114 -25.61 4.96 34.72
C PHE A 114 -24.51 5.78 35.36
N TYR A 115 -24.56 7.10 35.18
CA TYR A 115 -23.56 8.01 35.72
C TYR A 115 -24.23 9.15 36.49
N LYS A 116 -23.68 9.48 37.65
CA LYS A 116 -24.01 10.71 38.39
C LYS A 116 -22.87 11.71 38.20
N THR A 117 -23.18 12.88 37.63
CA THR A 117 -22.24 14.00 37.66
C THR A 117 -22.22 14.61 39.05
N VAL A 118 -21.06 14.58 39.71
CA VAL A 118 -20.81 15.25 40.98
C VAL A 118 -19.91 16.45 40.72
N VAL A 119 -20.33 17.63 41.18
CA VAL A 119 -19.54 18.85 41.06
C VAL A 119 -18.67 18.98 42.31
N GLU A 120 -17.37 18.75 42.17
CA GLU A 120 -16.38 18.86 43.24
C GLU A 120 -15.73 20.25 43.17
N GLN A 121 -15.76 21.00 44.27
CA GLN A 121 -15.08 22.30 44.36
C GLN A 121 -13.62 22.09 44.75
N VAL A 122 -12.73 22.08 43.76
CA VAL A 122 -11.30 21.88 43.98
C VAL A 122 -10.65 23.23 44.28
N PRO A 123 -9.93 23.39 45.41
CA PRO A 123 -9.18 24.61 45.69
C PRO A 123 -8.00 24.73 44.72
N VAL A 124 -8.07 25.69 43.81
CA VAL A 124 -7.00 26.01 42.85
C VAL A 124 -6.33 27.30 43.28
N THR A 125 -5.03 27.22 43.60
CA THR A 125 -4.25 28.40 43.99
C THR A 125 -3.92 29.22 42.74
N LYS A 126 -4.58 30.37 42.57
CA LYS A 126 -4.29 31.31 41.49
C LYS A 126 -3.33 32.37 42.01
N LYS A 127 -2.16 32.49 41.37
CA LYS A 127 -1.24 33.61 41.60
C LYS A 127 -1.70 34.81 40.80
N THR A 128 -1.98 35.91 41.49
CA THR A 128 -2.26 37.22 40.88
C THR A 128 -1.22 38.23 41.36
N THR A 129 -0.73 39.06 40.45
CA THR A 129 0.15 40.20 40.76
C THR A 129 -0.66 41.48 40.74
N ASP A 130 -0.72 42.15 41.87
CA ASP A 130 -1.42 43.43 42.01
C ASP A 130 -0.52 44.58 41.49
N SER A 131 -1.02 45.36 40.54
CA SER A 131 -0.31 46.51 39.97
C SER A 131 -0.79 47.80 40.62
N SER A 132 -0.34 48.04 41.86
CA SER A 132 -0.47 49.34 42.52
C SER A 132 0.23 50.43 41.71
N MET A 133 -0.38 51.62 41.67
CA MET A 133 -0.06 52.72 40.73
C MET A 133 1.25 53.47 41.01
N PHE A 134 2.12 52.96 41.89
CA PHE A 134 3.50 53.46 42.07
C PHE A 134 4.47 52.28 42.18
N GLY A 135 5.37 52.17 41.21
CA GLY A 135 6.21 50.99 41.04
C GLY A 135 7.38 50.92 42.02
N LEU A 136 7.60 49.72 42.59
CA LEU A 136 8.92 49.04 42.57
C LEU A 136 8.93 47.66 43.25
N ILE A 137 7.84 47.18 43.87
CA ILE A 137 7.75 45.82 44.42
C ILE A 137 6.44 45.15 44.00
N LYS A 138 6.51 44.13 43.13
CA LYS A 138 5.39 43.22 42.86
C LYS A 138 5.30 42.20 44.01
N LYS A 139 4.29 42.32 44.88
CA LYS A 139 3.92 41.22 45.78
C LYS A 139 3.06 40.23 45.00
N GLU A 140 3.53 38.98 44.90
CA GLU A 140 2.66 37.88 44.49
C GLU A 140 1.61 37.65 45.59
N LYS A 141 0.33 37.68 45.21
CA LYS A 141 -0.78 37.29 46.09
C LYS A 141 -1.31 35.95 45.61
N THR A 142 -1.21 34.93 46.46
CA THR A 142 -1.81 33.62 46.21
C THR A 142 -3.23 33.64 46.74
N GLU A 143 -4.23 33.61 45.85
CA GLU A 143 -5.63 33.47 46.22
C GLU A 143 -6.13 32.07 45.87
N THR A 144 -6.72 31.39 46.85
CA THR A 144 -7.34 30.07 46.63
C THR A 144 -8.73 30.28 46.04
N ILE A 145 -8.89 29.99 44.75
CA ILE A 145 -10.16 30.05 44.04
C ILE A 145 -10.69 28.63 43.90
N TYR A 146 -11.94 28.40 44.31
CA TYR A 146 -12.57 27.09 44.19
C TYR A 146 -13.10 26.88 42.77
N GLU A 147 -12.41 26.07 41.98
CA GLU A 147 -12.82 25.69 40.64
C GLU A 147 -13.82 24.52 40.72
N LYS A 148 -14.99 24.67 40.08
CA LYS A 148 -15.98 23.59 39.98
C LYS A 148 -15.52 22.58 38.93
N LYS A 149 -15.11 21.39 39.36
CA LYS A 149 -14.78 20.26 38.45
C LYS A 149 -15.90 19.22 38.48
N GLU A 150 -16.40 18.88 37.31
CA GLU A 150 -17.42 17.86 37.15
C GLU A 150 -16.78 16.47 37.05
N LYS A 151 -17.14 15.58 37.97
CA LYS A 151 -16.67 14.19 38.04
C LYS A 151 -17.86 13.26 37.83
N ARG A 152 -17.84 12.48 36.75
CA ARG A 152 -18.87 11.44 36.51
C ARG A 152 -18.53 10.19 37.31
N ILE A 153 -19.42 9.78 38.19
CA ILE A 153 -19.31 8.57 39.02
C ILE A 153 -20.31 7.55 38.49
N GLN A 154 -19.85 6.34 38.16
CA GLN A 154 -20.73 5.25 37.75
C GLN A 154 -21.59 4.78 38.93
N LEU A 155 -22.90 4.66 38.72
CA LEU A 155 -23.84 4.12 39.69
C LEU A 155 -24.05 2.63 39.47
N HIS A 156 -24.22 1.87 40.55
CA HIS A 156 -24.53 0.45 40.52
C HIS A 156 -25.99 0.24 40.95
N ILE A 157 -26.75 -0.54 40.19
CA ILE A 157 -28.16 -0.87 40.48
C ILE A 157 -28.22 -2.30 41.01
N LYS A 158 -28.78 -2.49 42.22
CA LYS A 158 -28.95 -3.81 42.85
C LYS A 158 -29.91 -4.73 42.09
N ASP A 159 -30.91 -4.14 41.44
CA ASP A 159 -31.91 -4.85 40.63
C ASP A 159 -31.98 -4.25 39.20
N PRO A 160 -31.15 -4.73 38.26
CA PRO A 160 -31.15 -4.30 36.88
C PRO A 160 -32.19 -5.04 36.02
N GLN A 161 -33.28 -5.57 36.61
CA GLN A 161 -34.33 -6.23 35.83
C GLN A 161 -35.06 -5.24 34.92
N MET A 162 -35.18 -5.62 33.65
CA MET A 162 -35.94 -4.91 32.62
C MET A 162 -37.40 -5.36 32.67
N ILE A 163 -38.30 -4.41 32.86
CA ILE A 163 -39.76 -4.61 32.98
C ILE A 163 -40.42 -4.54 31.60
N ARG A 164 -40.02 -3.58 30.77
CA ARG A 164 -40.56 -3.36 29.42
C ARG A 164 -39.44 -3.01 28.44
N SER A 165 -39.61 -3.36 27.18
CA SER A 165 -38.79 -2.86 26.08
C SER A 165 -39.61 -2.66 24.81
N LEU A 166 -39.18 -1.71 23.99
CA LEU A 166 -39.78 -1.37 22.70
C LEU A 166 -38.77 -0.59 21.86
N TRP A 167 -38.95 -0.55 20.54
CA TRP A 167 -38.11 0.30 19.68
C TRP A 167 -38.61 1.76 19.70
N VAL A 168 -37.68 2.71 19.69
CA VAL A 168 -37.94 4.15 19.68
C VAL A 168 -36.98 4.84 18.69
N LYS A 169 -37.48 5.90 18.05
CA LYS A 169 -36.70 6.78 17.16
C LYS A 169 -36.02 7.89 17.96
N HIS A 170 -34.95 8.51 17.45
CA HIS A 170 -34.33 9.71 18.01
C HIS A 170 -35.32 10.90 18.07
N ASP A 171 -35.04 11.88 18.93
CA ASP A 171 -35.84 13.08 19.20
C ASP A 171 -37.33 12.84 19.48
N THR A 172 -37.66 11.64 19.97
CA THR A 172 -39.01 11.25 20.38
C THR A 172 -39.16 11.49 21.89
N VAL A 173 -40.26 12.14 22.29
CA VAL A 173 -40.67 12.22 23.70
C VAL A 173 -41.28 10.86 24.08
N ILE A 174 -40.74 10.22 25.12
CA ILE A 174 -41.14 8.86 25.51
C ILE A 174 -41.79 8.78 26.89
N GLY A 175 -41.74 9.84 27.67
CA GLY A 175 -42.35 9.89 28.99
C GLY A 175 -42.01 11.17 29.77
N ILE A 176 -42.54 11.26 30.99
CA ILE A 176 -42.40 12.42 31.89
C ILE A 176 -41.96 11.93 33.28
N ILE A 177 -40.96 12.57 33.88
CA ILE A 177 -40.56 12.33 35.27
C ILE A 177 -41.51 13.06 36.22
N ARG A 178 -42.12 12.30 37.13
CA ARG A 178 -42.84 12.80 38.31
C ARG A 178 -41.83 13.00 39.46
N PRO A 179 -41.85 14.16 40.14
CA PRO A 179 -40.87 14.47 41.18
C PRO A 179 -41.08 13.62 42.44
N ALA A 180 -39.98 13.29 43.12
CA ALA A 180 -40.03 12.62 44.40
C ALA A 180 -40.79 13.43 45.46
N LYS A 181 -41.54 12.74 46.33
CA LYS A 181 -42.12 13.34 47.55
C LYS A 181 -41.34 12.83 48.76
N PRO A 182 -40.83 13.75 49.61
CA PRO A 182 -40.07 13.35 50.80
C PRO A 182 -40.96 12.61 51.79
N GLY A 183 -40.43 11.53 52.35
CA GLY A 183 -41.03 10.85 53.49
C GLY A 183 -41.08 11.75 54.72
N LYS A 184 -41.97 11.43 55.66
CA LYS A 184 -42.08 12.11 56.95
C LYS A 184 -41.91 11.11 58.06
N ASN A 185 -40.99 11.40 58.98
CA ASN A 185 -40.80 10.61 60.19
C ASN A 185 -42.11 10.53 60.99
N GLY A 186 -42.41 9.33 61.49
CA GLY A 186 -43.51 9.11 62.43
C GLY A 186 -43.07 9.37 63.88
N LYS A 187 -44.01 9.22 64.80
CA LYS A 187 -43.77 9.16 66.24
C LYS A 187 -44.59 8.02 66.83
N ASP A 188 -43.95 7.19 67.66
CA ASP A 188 -44.69 6.22 68.46
C ASP A 188 -45.52 6.91 69.56
N VAL A 189 -46.36 6.15 70.26
CA VAL A 189 -47.21 6.65 71.36
C VAL A 189 -46.42 7.18 72.57
N PHE A 190 -45.10 6.97 72.61
CA PHE A 190 -44.18 7.49 73.63
C PHE A 190 -43.45 8.76 73.17
N GLY A 191 -43.68 9.22 71.93
CA GLY A 191 -43.04 10.40 71.34
C GLY A 191 -41.64 10.14 70.76
N LYS A 192 -41.20 8.88 70.68
CA LYS A 192 -39.94 8.50 70.02
C LYS A 192 -40.12 8.56 68.50
N ILE A 193 -39.13 9.14 67.82
CA ILE A 193 -39.17 9.34 66.38
C ILE A 193 -38.98 8.00 65.65
N ILE A 194 -39.97 7.62 64.84
CA ILE A 194 -39.86 6.54 63.86
C ILE A 194 -39.24 7.15 62.60
N LYS A 195 -37.93 6.96 62.43
CA LYS A 195 -37.20 7.48 61.26
C LYS A 195 -37.61 6.76 59.99
N VAL A 196 -37.84 7.53 58.94
CA VAL A 196 -37.99 7.04 57.56
C VAL A 196 -36.76 7.49 56.78
N ASP A 197 -35.81 6.57 56.62
CA ASP A 197 -34.60 6.85 55.84
C ASP A 197 -34.95 6.98 54.33
N PRO A 198 -34.26 7.86 53.59
CA PRO A 198 -34.49 8.00 52.16
C PRO A 198 -34.12 6.73 51.40
N PRO A 199 -34.83 6.39 50.30
CA PRO A 199 -34.47 5.26 49.45
C PRO A 199 -33.12 5.50 48.80
N GLU A 200 -32.38 4.41 48.56
CA GLU A 200 -31.01 4.42 48.04
C GLU A 200 -30.88 5.20 46.71
N ASN A 201 -31.92 5.18 45.87
CA ASN A 201 -32.07 6.06 44.72
C ASN A 201 -33.40 6.83 44.81
N ILE A 202 -33.32 8.13 45.08
CA ILE A 202 -34.45 9.06 45.03
C ILE A 202 -34.78 9.43 43.58
N ASN A 203 -33.77 9.54 42.72
CA ASN A 203 -33.90 10.03 41.35
C ASN A 203 -34.08 8.89 40.34
N PHE A 204 -34.80 9.15 39.25
CA PHE A 204 -34.92 8.21 38.13
C PHE A 204 -33.65 8.23 37.26
N LEU A 205 -33.06 7.07 37.01
CA LEU A 205 -31.76 6.95 36.34
C LEU A 205 -31.93 6.84 34.82
N LEU A 206 -31.51 7.87 34.09
CA LEU A 206 -31.41 7.84 32.63
C LEU A 206 -29.99 7.41 32.22
N GLY A 207 -29.90 6.34 31.44
CA GLY A 207 -28.66 5.83 30.86
C GLY A 207 -28.41 6.37 29.46
N ASP A 208 -27.51 5.72 28.73
CA ASP A 208 -27.09 6.16 27.40
C ASP A 208 -28.27 6.22 26.41
N GLY A 209 -28.22 7.23 25.53
CA GLY A 209 -29.26 7.49 24.53
C GLY A 209 -30.51 8.24 25.05
N LEU A 210 -30.62 8.55 26.35
CA LEU A 210 -31.74 9.31 26.91
C LEU A 210 -31.31 10.65 27.51
N LYS A 211 -32.21 11.65 27.44
CA LYS A 211 -31.99 13.01 27.96
C LYS A 211 -33.25 13.55 28.63
N LEU A 212 -33.09 14.16 29.80
CA LEU A 212 -34.17 14.89 30.47
C LEU A 212 -34.21 16.34 30.00
N GLN A 213 -35.38 16.81 29.55
CA GLN A 213 -35.59 18.20 29.12
C GLN A 213 -36.97 18.67 29.59
N LYS A 214 -37.01 19.64 30.52
CA LYS A 214 -38.27 20.16 31.13
C LYS A 214 -39.18 19.04 31.65
N ASN A 215 -38.61 18.10 32.41
CA ASN A 215 -39.22 16.86 32.92
C ASN A 215 -39.63 15.81 31.87
N GLN A 216 -39.56 16.10 30.56
CA GLN A 216 -39.77 15.11 29.51
C GLN A 216 -38.50 14.29 29.28
N ILE A 217 -38.65 12.98 29.10
CA ILE A 217 -37.60 12.07 28.66
C ILE A 217 -37.62 12.07 27.12
N ILE A 218 -36.51 12.48 26.51
CA ILE A 218 -36.33 12.56 25.06
C ILE A 218 -35.20 11.61 24.65
N THR A 219 -35.41 10.88 23.56
CA THR A 219 -34.41 9.99 22.97
C THR A 219 -33.34 10.79 22.21
N GLN A 220 -32.10 10.30 22.22
CA GLN A 220 -30.97 10.88 21.50
C GLN A 220 -30.40 9.93 20.44
N LEU A 221 -30.93 8.71 20.36
CA LEU A 221 -30.53 7.65 19.45
C LEU A 221 -31.77 6.85 19.01
N ASP A 222 -31.73 6.31 17.79
CA ASP A 222 -32.62 5.23 17.36
C ASP A 222 -32.22 3.93 18.07
N GLY A 223 -33.16 3.22 18.68
CA GLY A 223 -32.85 1.94 19.31
C GLY A 223 -33.94 1.30 20.16
N PHE A 224 -33.60 0.19 20.81
CA PHE A 224 -34.49 -0.45 21.78
C PHE A 224 -34.36 0.23 23.14
N LEU A 225 -35.41 0.95 23.53
CA LEU A 225 -35.61 1.44 24.88
C LEU A 225 -35.77 0.26 25.84
N ARG A 226 -34.96 0.22 26.90
CA ARG A 226 -35.13 -0.68 28.05
C ARG A 226 -35.67 0.14 29.22
N ILE A 227 -36.72 -0.36 29.87
CA ILE A 227 -37.35 0.27 31.03
C ILE A 227 -37.23 -0.71 32.20
N GLY A 228 -36.59 -0.29 33.28
CA GLY A 228 -36.58 -0.96 34.57
C GLY A 228 -37.37 -0.18 35.63
N LYS A 229 -37.25 -0.60 36.90
CA LYS A 229 -38.08 -0.07 38.02
C LYS A 229 -37.83 1.40 38.36
N GLN A 230 -36.58 1.85 38.25
CA GLN A 230 -36.15 3.24 38.50
C GLN A 230 -35.10 3.70 37.48
N TRP A 231 -35.05 3.06 36.31
CA TRP A 231 -34.06 3.34 35.30
C TRP A 231 -34.58 3.10 33.89
N ALA A 232 -34.00 3.79 32.91
CA ALA A 232 -34.19 3.49 31.50
C ALA A 232 -32.95 3.85 30.69
N ASP A 233 -32.68 3.13 29.60
CA ASP A 233 -31.63 3.44 28.63
C ASP A 233 -32.00 2.94 27.22
N ILE A 234 -31.21 3.29 26.20
CA ILE A 234 -31.40 2.80 24.83
C ILE A 234 -30.23 1.92 24.41
N VAL A 235 -30.55 0.72 23.93
CA VAL A 235 -29.62 -0.12 23.15
C VAL A 235 -29.68 0.37 21.69
N PRO A 236 -28.60 0.95 21.12
CA PRO A 236 -28.64 1.55 19.80
C PRO A 236 -28.99 0.52 18.71
N PHE A 237 -30.00 0.82 17.90
CA PHE A 237 -30.47 -0.03 16.81
C PHE A 237 -31.11 0.85 15.72
N ALA A 238 -30.28 1.27 14.76
CA ALA A 238 -30.63 2.20 13.68
C ALA A 238 -30.53 1.51 12.31
N ASN A 239 -31.29 1.99 11.32
CA ASN A 239 -31.22 1.51 9.93
C ASN A 239 -29.91 1.87 9.23
N HIS A 240 -29.53 1.09 8.21
CA HIS A 240 -28.57 1.54 7.22
C HIS A 240 -29.16 2.71 6.42
N THR A 241 -28.40 3.77 6.20
CA THR A 241 -28.83 4.93 5.41
C THR A 241 -27.83 5.20 4.29
N TRP A 242 -28.32 5.72 3.16
CA TRP A 242 -27.49 6.02 2.00
C TRP A 242 -28.05 7.17 1.19
N SER A 243 -27.18 7.82 0.44
CA SER A 243 -27.54 8.85 -0.54
C SER A 243 -26.60 8.80 -1.74
N LEU A 244 -27.12 9.18 -2.91
CA LEU A 244 -26.35 9.31 -4.13
C LEU A 244 -26.19 10.79 -4.50
N LYS A 245 -25.04 11.13 -5.07
CA LYS A 245 -24.74 12.46 -5.59
C LYS A 245 -23.85 12.36 -6.82
N LYS A 246 -23.87 13.41 -7.65
CA LYS A 246 -22.91 13.55 -8.74
C LYS A 246 -21.62 14.18 -8.24
N SER A 247 -20.52 13.74 -8.81
CA SER A 247 -19.24 14.45 -8.83
C SER A 247 -19.38 15.83 -9.50
N THR A 248 -18.36 16.69 -9.33
CA THR A 248 -18.38 18.10 -9.76
C THR A 248 -18.46 18.30 -11.28
N ASP A 249 -18.07 17.31 -12.08
CA ASP A 249 -18.19 17.33 -13.55
C ASP A 249 -19.54 16.79 -14.07
N GLY A 250 -20.38 16.22 -13.19
CA GLY A 250 -21.67 15.63 -13.52
C GLY A 250 -21.62 14.23 -14.16
N ILE A 251 -20.43 13.65 -14.33
CA ILE A 251 -20.19 12.39 -15.07
C ILE A 251 -20.15 11.19 -14.12
N THR A 252 -19.45 11.31 -13.00
CA THR A 252 -19.27 10.20 -12.04
C THR A 252 -20.35 10.23 -10.96
N ILE A 253 -20.95 9.07 -10.65
CA ILE A 253 -21.91 8.92 -9.54
C ILE A 253 -21.19 8.41 -8.28
N LEU A 254 -21.48 9.06 -7.15
CA LEU A 254 -20.89 8.79 -5.85
C LEU A 254 -21.97 8.36 -4.84
N LEU A 255 -21.62 7.38 -4.00
CA LEU A 255 -22.44 6.84 -2.92
C LEU A 255 -21.86 7.24 -1.56
N ASP A 256 -22.68 7.87 -0.73
CA ASP A 256 -22.45 7.94 0.71
C ASP A 256 -23.32 6.86 1.38
N PHE A 257 -22.72 5.98 2.18
CA PHE A 257 -23.39 4.90 2.90
C PHE A 257 -22.97 4.88 4.37
N PHE A 258 -23.95 4.95 5.27
CA PHE A 258 -23.77 4.95 6.72
C PHE A 258 -24.33 3.64 7.31
N PRO A 259 -23.48 2.72 7.77
CA PRO A 259 -23.93 1.44 8.31
C PRO A 259 -24.62 1.60 9.66
N GLY A 260 -25.93 1.31 9.69
CA GLY A 260 -26.69 1.00 10.90
C GLY A 260 -26.37 -0.37 11.51
N TYR A 261 -27.32 -0.94 12.25
CA TYR A 261 -27.09 -2.12 13.09
C TYR A 261 -26.88 -3.41 12.26
N ARG A 262 -25.79 -4.12 12.56
CA ARG A 262 -25.25 -5.26 11.77
C ARG A 262 -26.17 -6.46 11.50
N LEU A 263 -27.30 -6.59 12.19
CA LEU A 263 -28.28 -7.67 12.00
C LEU A 263 -29.40 -7.31 11.02
N LEU A 264 -29.52 -6.02 10.65
CA LEU A 264 -30.48 -5.58 9.66
C LEU A 264 -30.07 -6.07 8.26
N PRO A 265 -31.04 -6.32 7.37
CA PRO A 265 -30.73 -6.65 5.98
C PRO A 265 -29.99 -5.48 5.33
N MET A 266 -28.93 -5.82 4.58
CA MET A 266 -28.25 -4.87 3.70
C MET A 266 -29.26 -4.28 2.70
N PRO A 267 -29.22 -2.97 2.39
CA PRO A 267 -30.10 -2.41 1.35
C PRO A 267 -29.80 -3.07 -0.01
N SER A 268 -30.84 -3.19 -0.84
CA SER A 268 -30.73 -3.80 -2.17
C SER A 268 -29.71 -3.04 -3.03
N THR A 269 -28.64 -3.73 -3.41
CA THR A 269 -27.60 -3.19 -4.31
C THR A 269 -28.16 -2.93 -5.71
N ALA A 270 -29.09 -3.76 -6.19
CA ALA A 270 -29.83 -3.50 -7.41
C ALA A 270 -30.62 -2.17 -7.33
N ALA A 271 -31.33 -1.91 -6.23
CA ALA A 271 -32.08 -0.65 -6.07
C ALA A 271 -31.17 0.60 -6.00
N ILE A 272 -29.99 0.48 -5.39
CA ILE A 272 -28.99 1.56 -5.37
C ILE A 272 -28.46 1.84 -6.79
N LEU A 273 -28.21 0.79 -7.59
CA LEU A 273 -27.76 0.93 -8.97
C LEU A 273 -28.88 1.47 -9.88
N GLU A 274 -30.14 1.04 -9.70
CA GLU A 274 -31.30 1.63 -10.40
C GLU A 274 -31.44 3.13 -10.11
N GLU A 275 -31.23 3.56 -8.87
CA GLU A 275 -31.28 4.98 -8.50
C GLU A 275 -30.09 5.76 -9.11
N ALA A 276 -28.92 5.14 -9.25
CA ALA A 276 -27.80 5.71 -9.99
C ALA A 276 -28.10 5.86 -11.50
N VAL A 277 -28.84 4.92 -12.10
CA VAL A 277 -29.33 5.02 -13.49
C VAL A 277 -30.36 6.14 -13.63
N LYS A 278 -31.27 6.34 -12.66
CA LYS A 278 -32.20 7.50 -12.65
C LYS A 278 -31.48 8.84 -12.55
N LEU A 279 -30.33 8.88 -11.87
CA LEU A 279 -29.43 10.04 -11.87
C LEU A 279 -28.66 10.22 -13.20
N GLY A 280 -28.84 9.34 -14.18
CA GLY A 280 -28.30 9.46 -15.54
C GLY A 280 -26.97 8.75 -15.78
N ALA A 281 -26.61 7.77 -14.95
CA ALA A 281 -25.54 6.83 -15.30
C ALA A 281 -26.03 5.81 -16.34
N SER A 282 -25.15 5.42 -17.26
CA SER A 282 -25.38 4.24 -18.11
C SER A 282 -25.17 2.96 -17.29
N PRO A 283 -26.06 1.94 -17.39
CA PRO A 283 -25.90 0.67 -16.69
C PRO A 283 -24.53 0.01 -16.95
N ASP A 284 -24.06 0.04 -18.20
CA ASP A 284 -22.80 -0.57 -18.63
C ASP A 284 -21.55 0.18 -18.11
N GLN A 285 -21.74 1.36 -17.50
CA GLN A 285 -20.70 2.20 -16.91
C GLN A 285 -20.72 2.19 -15.38
N LEU A 286 -21.61 1.41 -14.75
CA LEU A 286 -21.63 1.24 -13.30
C LEU A 286 -20.81 0.02 -12.87
N ILE A 287 -20.35 0.02 -11.62
CA ILE A 287 -19.68 -1.14 -11.02
C ILE A 287 -20.63 -2.35 -10.98
N PRO A 288 -20.13 -3.59 -11.17
CA PRO A 288 -20.92 -4.80 -10.97
C PRO A 288 -21.59 -4.85 -9.60
N GLN A 289 -22.82 -5.36 -9.55
CA GLN A 289 -23.62 -5.48 -8.32
C GLN A 289 -22.87 -6.21 -7.20
N GLU A 290 -22.12 -7.26 -7.54
CA GLU A 290 -21.28 -8.05 -6.61
C GLU A 290 -20.20 -7.21 -5.93
N ASN A 291 -19.60 -6.25 -6.65
CA ASN A 291 -18.56 -5.38 -6.09
C ASN A 291 -19.15 -4.38 -5.08
N LEU A 292 -20.33 -3.84 -5.37
CA LEU A 292 -21.07 -2.99 -4.45
C LEU A 292 -21.49 -3.78 -3.20
N GLU A 293 -22.00 -5.00 -3.37
CA GLU A 293 -22.39 -5.90 -2.29
C GLU A 293 -21.20 -6.25 -1.37
N ALA A 294 -20.03 -6.52 -1.93
CA ALA A 294 -18.82 -6.79 -1.16
C ALA A 294 -18.42 -5.59 -0.27
N GLU A 295 -18.43 -4.36 -0.80
CA GLU A 295 -18.05 -3.18 -0.03
C GLU A 295 -19.13 -2.71 0.96
N LEU A 296 -20.43 -2.84 0.64
CA LEU A 296 -21.50 -2.62 1.62
C LEU A 296 -21.43 -3.66 2.75
N SER A 297 -21.24 -4.95 2.44
CA SER A 297 -21.07 -6.01 3.45
C SER A 297 -19.87 -5.73 4.36
N ARG A 298 -18.76 -5.24 3.78
CA ARG A 298 -17.55 -4.84 4.52
C ARG A 298 -17.79 -3.61 5.40
N SER A 299 -18.49 -2.60 4.89
CA SER A 299 -18.88 -1.41 5.64
C SER A 299 -19.73 -1.78 6.86
N ILE A 300 -20.76 -2.61 6.67
CA ILE A 300 -21.63 -3.11 7.76
C ILE A 300 -20.83 -3.91 8.79
N LYS A 301 -19.99 -4.85 8.36
CA LYS A 301 -19.16 -5.68 9.25
C LYS A 301 -18.14 -4.87 10.08
N THR A 302 -17.69 -3.73 9.56
CA THR A 302 -16.68 -2.88 10.22
C THR A 302 -17.25 -1.62 10.87
N SER A 303 -18.55 -1.37 10.72
CA SER A 303 -19.25 -0.14 11.12
C SER A 303 -18.57 1.14 10.63
N LYS A 304 -17.96 1.09 9.43
CA LYS A 304 -17.30 2.23 8.79
C LYS A 304 -18.13 2.75 7.63
N SER A 305 -18.53 4.01 7.67
CA SER A 305 -19.18 4.67 6.53
C SER A 305 -18.31 4.63 5.28
N LEU A 306 -18.97 4.46 4.13
CA LEU A 306 -18.42 4.79 2.83
C LEU A 306 -18.82 6.24 2.53
N LEU A 307 -17.85 7.08 2.18
CA LEU A 307 -18.08 8.46 1.76
C LEU A 307 -17.47 8.61 0.36
N ASP A 308 -18.20 9.27 -0.54
CA ASP A 308 -17.77 9.49 -1.94
C ASP A 308 -17.39 8.18 -2.67
N PHE A 309 -18.05 7.06 -2.34
CA PHE A 309 -17.74 5.77 -2.95
C PHE A 309 -18.14 5.73 -4.42
N ASN A 310 -17.20 5.42 -5.29
CA ASN A 310 -17.37 5.54 -6.73
C ASN A 310 -18.23 4.39 -7.28
N LEU A 311 -19.41 4.71 -7.81
CA LEU A 311 -20.28 3.74 -8.48
C LEU A 311 -20.00 3.62 -9.98
N SER A 312 -19.24 4.54 -10.58
CA SER A 312 -18.90 4.51 -12.01
C SER A 312 -17.57 3.78 -12.24
N LEU A 313 -17.46 3.08 -13.37
CA LEU A 313 -16.22 2.45 -13.82
C LEU A 313 -15.16 3.50 -14.19
N ASN A 314 -13.89 3.15 -14.00
CA ASN A 314 -12.76 4.03 -14.32
C ASN A 314 -12.48 4.02 -15.82
N ARG A 315 -12.36 5.20 -16.43
CA ARG A 315 -11.93 5.38 -17.83
C ARG A 315 -11.13 6.67 -17.99
N ASP A 316 -9.97 6.61 -18.63
CA ASP A 316 -9.19 7.79 -19.01
C ASP A 316 -9.83 8.51 -20.20
N ALA A 317 -9.57 9.82 -20.34
CA ALA A 317 -9.96 10.58 -21.52
C ALA A 317 -9.19 10.13 -22.78
N VAL A 318 -9.84 10.25 -23.95
CA VAL A 318 -9.28 9.87 -25.26
C VAL A 318 -9.30 11.07 -26.20
N ILE A 319 -8.23 11.20 -27.00
CA ILE A 319 -8.02 12.25 -28.02
C ILE A 319 -7.44 11.57 -29.26
N GLU A 320 -8.12 11.65 -30.41
CA GLU A 320 -7.71 10.98 -31.66
C GLU A 320 -8.01 11.84 -32.90
N ILE A 321 -7.11 11.87 -33.88
CA ILE A 321 -7.25 12.64 -35.14
C ILE A 321 -6.99 11.73 -36.34
N SER A 322 -7.91 11.78 -37.32
CA SER A 322 -7.94 10.88 -38.49
C SER A 322 -8.00 11.67 -39.81
N ILE A 323 -7.39 11.15 -40.87
CA ILE A 323 -7.28 11.81 -42.19
C ILE A 323 -7.58 10.80 -43.30
N THR A 324 -8.34 11.19 -44.33
CA THR A 324 -8.76 10.30 -45.42
C THR A 324 -7.62 9.96 -46.41
N PRO A 325 -7.65 8.79 -47.09
CA PRO A 325 -6.57 8.37 -48.00
C PRO A 325 -6.36 9.26 -49.23
N ASP A 326 -7.43 9.90 -49.71
CA ASP A 326 -7.41 10.90 -50.77
C ASP A 326 -6.85 12.26 -50.32
N LYS A 327 -6.61 12.42 -49.00
CA LYS A 327 -6.17 13.65 -48.34
C LYS A 327 -7.13 14.83 -48.53
N LEU A 328 -8.42 14.57 -48.73
CA LEU A 328 -9.44 15.60 -48.88
C LEU A 328 -10.23 15.91 -47.60
N LYS A 329 -10.02 15.19 -46.48
CA LYS A 329 -10.71 15.45 -45.21
C LYS A 329 -9.94 15.01 -43.95
N ALA A 330 -10.09 15.77 -42.86
CA ALA A 330 -9.55 15.44 -41.52
C ALA A 330 -10.61 15.60 -40.40
N THR A 331 -10.60 14.72 -39.39
CA THR A 331 -11.57 14.69 -38.27
C THR A 331 -10.92 14.47 -36.89
N LEU A 332 -11.62 14.84 -35.82
CA LEU A 332 -11.25 14.71 -34.40
C LEU A 332 -12.29 13.90 -33.63
N THR A 333 -11.83 13.00 -32.75
CA THR A 333 -12.66 12.26 -31.78
C THR A 333 -12.17 12.49 -30.35
N LEU A 334 -13.10 12.76 -29.43
CA LEU A 334 -12.83 13.01 -28.01
C LEU A 334 -13.77 12.20 -27.09
N ILE A 335 -13.22 11.65 -26.01
CA ILE A 335 -13.99 10.98 -24.95
C ILE A 335 -13.58 11.55 -23.58
N LYS A 336 -14.55 11.87 -22.72
CA LYS A 336 -14.30 12.36 -21.36
C LYS A 336 -13.90 11.22 -20.42
N GLY A 337 -13.00 11.52 -19.46
CA GLY A 337 -12.69 10.61 -18.37
C GLY A 337 -13.89 10.35 -17.44
N GLN A 338 -13.86 9.23 -16.72
CA GLN A 338 -14.91 8.79 -15.79
C GLN A 338 -14.28 8.03 -14.62
N GLY A 339 -14.94 8.05 -13.46
CA GLY A 339 -14.48 7.36 -12.26
C GLY A 339 -13.21 8.02 -11.71
N ASN A 340 -12.16 7.24 -11.49
CA ASN A 340 -10.82 7.70 -11.11
C ASN A 340 -9.86 7.87 -12.31
N GLY A 341 -10.36 7.80 -13.54
CA GLY A 341 -9.54 7.99 -14.75
C GLY A 341 -9.14 9.44 -14.98
N LYS A 342 -8.13 9.65 -15.85
CA LYS A 342 -7.65 10.99 -16.20
C LYS A 342 -8.75 11.83 -16.85
N PRO A 343 -9.04 13.04 -16.35
CA PRO A 343 -10.02 13.94 -16.96
C PRO A 343 -9.51 14.47 -18.31
N LEU A 344 -10.44 14.86 -19.19
CA LEU A 344 -10.09 15.48 -20.47
C LEU A 344 -9.52 16.89 -20.23
N VAL A 345 -8.28 17.15 -20.61
CA VAL A 345 -7.65 18.47 -20.46
C VAL A 345 -7.64 19.21 -21.80
N LEU A 346 -8.34 20.35 -21.88
CA LEU A 346 -8.48 21.11 -23.13
C LEU A 346 -7.16 21.57 -23.75
N ASN A 347 -6.12 21.80 -22.93
CA ASN A 347 -4.78 22.14 -23.42
C ASN A 347 -4.10 20.96 -24.15
N GLU A 348 -4.38 19.71 -23.76
CA GLU A 348 -3.84 18.52 -24.43
C GLU A 348 -4.52 18.32 -25.80
N VAL A 349 -5.83 18.58 -25.88
CA VAL A 349 -6.57 18.59 -27.16
C VAL A 349 -6.01 19.63 -28.12
N ALA A 350 -5.78 20.85 -27.64
CA ALA A 350 -5.19 21.92 -28.46
C ALA A 350 -3.77 21.57 -28.95
N LYS A 351 -2.96 20.89 -28.12
CA LYS A 351 -1.63 20.40 -28.50
C LYS A 351 -1.73 19.36 -29.61
N ALA A 352 -2.58 18.34 -29.46
CA ALA A 352 -2.77 17.29 -30.46
C ALA A 352 -3.18 17.85 -31.83
N ILE A 353 -4.15 18.77 -31.90
CA ILE A 353 -4.58 19.41 -33.16
C ILE A 353 -3.41 20.16 -33.83
N THR A 354 -2.55 20.81 -33.04
CA THR A 354 -1.42 21.59 -33.56
C THR A 354 -0.30 20.70 -34.12
N GLU A 355 -0.08 19.51 -33.55
CA GLU A 355 0.96 18.57 -33.99
C GLU A 355 0.72 18.01 -35.41
N HIS A 356 -0.53 17.93 -35.85
CA HIS A 356 -0.91 17.38 -37.17
C HIS A 356 -0.76 18.35 -38.37
N GLN A 357 -0.39 19.62 -38.14
CA GLN A 357 -0.05 20.60 -39.20
C GLN A 357 -1.10 20.76 -40.32
N LEU A 358 -2.38 20.64 -40.00
CA LEU A 358 -3.48 20.78 -40.96
C LEU A 358 -3.63 22.23 -41.45
N ALA A 359 -3.89 22.40 -42.76
CA ALA A 359 -4.14 23.72 -43.34
C ALA A 359 -5.60 24.17 -43.15
N ASN A 360 -5.84 25.48 -43.23
CA ASN A 360 -7.18 26.09 -43.23
C ASN A 360 -8.08 25.79 -41.99
N LEU A 361 -7.48 25.50 -40.82
CA LEU A 361 -8.20 25.29 -39.57
C LEU A 361 -8.88 26.57 -39.04
N ASN A 362 -10.17 26.48 -38.67
CA ASN A 362 -10.90 27.57 -38.00
C ASN A 362 -10.79 27.46 -36.47
N PHE A 363 -9.68 27.94 -35.90
CA PHE A 363 -9.39 27.82 -34.47
C PHE A 363 -10.44 28.44 -33.54
N GLU A 364 -11.11 29.53 -33.93
CA GLU A 364 -12.13 30.17 -33.08
C GLU A 364 -13.38 29.29 -32.96
N LYS A 365 -13.87 28.76 -34.08
CA LYS A 365 -15.01 27.83 -34.10
C LYS A 365 -14.68 26.55 -33.34
N ILE A 366 -13.52 25.94 -33.62
CA ILE A 366 -13.07 24.71 -32.94
C ILE A 366 -13.01 24.92 -31.43
N LYS A 367 -12.42 26.03 -30.96
CA LYS A 367 -12.33 26.36 -29.54
C LYS A 367 -13.71 26.56 -28.88
N ALA A 368 -14.65 27.19 -29.58
CA ALA A 368 -16.02 27.39 -29.08
C ALA A 368 -16.77 26.05 -28.95
N ASP A 369 -16.74 25.23 -30.00
CA ASP A 369 -17.40 23.92 -30.05
C ASP A 369 -16.83 22.97 -28.97
N LEU A 370 -15.50 22.96 -28.79
CA LEU A 370 -14.83 22.18 -27.75
C LEU A 370 -15.16 22.64 -26.32
N LEU A 371 -15.29 23.96 -26.09
CA LEU A 371 -15.73 24.50 -24.80
C LEU A 371 -17.20 24.15 -24.50
N GLN A 372 -18.05 24.13 -25.53
CA GLN A 372 -19.44 23.71 -25.42
C GLN A 372 -19.55 22.21 -25.11
N PHE A 373 -18.80 21.36 -25.82
CA PHE A 373 -18.69 19.93 -25.51
C PHE A 373 -18.17 19.69 -24.09
N TYR A 374 -17.11 20.38 -23.67
CA TYR A 374 -16.54 20.23 -22.31
C TYR A 374 -17.58 20.49 -21.21
N LYS A 375 -18.41 21.53 -21.38
CA LYS A 375 -19.47 21.92 -20.44
C LYS A 375 -20.78 21.13 -20.57
N SER A 376 -20.97 20.32 -21.61
CA SER A 376 -22.19 19.54 -21.80
C SER A 376 -22.15 18.19 -21.07
N ASN A 377 -23.30 17.56 -20.89
CA ASN A 377 -23.39 16.19 -20.37
C ASN A 377 -23.01 15.11 -21.41
N GLN A 378 -22.55 15.50 -22.61
CA GLN A 378 -22.09 14.53 -23.60
C GLN A 378 -20.75 13.94 -23.16
N ILE A 379 -20.65 12.61 -23.27
CA ILE A 379 -19.48 11.83 -22.87
C ILE A 379 -18.44 11.77 -24.01
N GLU A 380 -18.90 11.87 -25.26
CA GLU A 380 -18.13 11.60 -26.46
C GLU A 380 -18.51 12.56 -27.60
N LEU A 381 -17.53 12.93 -28.41
CA LEU A 381 -17.64 13.72 -29.63
C LEU A 381 -16.88 12.98 -30.74
N LYS A 382 -17.58 12.43 -31.74
CA LYS A 382 -16.98 11.67 -32.85
C LYS A 382 -16.92 12.50 -34.14
N ASP A 383 -15.92 12.19 -34.97
CA ASP A 383 -15.82 12.60 -36.37
C ASP A 383 -15.95 14.12 -36.61
N TYR A 384 -15.55 14.93 -35.63
CA TYR A 384 -15.65 16.38 -35.70
C TYR A 384 -14.69 16.92 -36.76
N VAL A 385 -15.23 17.46 -37.86
CA VAL A 385 -14.45 17.86 -39.04
C VAL A 385 -13.53 19.05 -38.73
N LEU A 386 -12.24 18.89 -39.01
CA LEU A 386 -11.21 19.91 -38.83
C LEU A 386 -10.99 20.74 -40.12
N CYS A 387 -10.88 20.10 -41.29
CA CYS A 387 -10.66 20.76 -42.61
C CYS A 387 -10.93 19.83 -43.84
N GLU A 388 -11.08 20.41 -45.04
CA GLU A 388 -11.40 19.74 -46.35
C GLU A 388 -10.68 20.41 -47.58
N GLY A 389 -10.65 19.79 -48.78
CA GLY A 389 -9.88 20.22 -50.01
C GLY A 389 -10.63 20.31 -51.40
N GLU A 390 -9.92 20.50 -52.54
CA GLU A 390 -10.39 20.95 -53.90
C GLU A 390 -9.84 20.15 -55.17
N PRO A 391 -10.55 20.01 -56.34
CA PRO A 391 -10.14 19.16 -57.53
C PRO A 391 -9.93 19.80 -58.99
N PRO A 392 -9.43 19.08 -60.08
CA PRO A 392 -8.83 19.63 -61.37
C PRO A 392 -9.41 19.34 -62.86
N THR A 393 -8.79 19.83 -64.00
CA THR A 393 -9.29 19.92 -65.48
C THR A 393 -8.26 19.96 -66.73
N PRO A 394 -8.58 19.79 -68.08
CA PRO A 394 -7.65 19.38 -69.24
C PRO A 394 -7.34 20.30 -70.54
N GLY A 395 -6.56 19.86 -71.62
CA GLY A 395 -6.03 20.64 -72.84
C GLY A 395 -5.65 19.98 -74.28
N ALA A 396 -4.66 20.46 -75.10
CA ALA A 396 -4.51 20.35 -76.64
C ALA A 396 -3.23 19.66 -77.34
N GLN A 397 -2.99 19.76 -78.69
CA GLN A 397 -2.19 18.91 -79.67
C GLN A 397 -0.60 19.00 -79.78
N ARG A 398 0.08 18.12 -80.58
CA ARG A 398 1.51 17.63 -80.48
C ARG A 398 2.38 17.50 -81.77
N GLU A 399 3.73 17.38 -81.63
CA GLU A 399 4.80 17.31 -82.67
C GLU A 399 5.95 16.28 -82.38
N LEU A 400 6.59 15.60 -83.34
CA LEU A 400 7.61 14.56 -83.04
C LEU A 400 9.02 15.11 -82.68
N ASN A 401 9.58 14.68 -81.54
CA ASN A 401 10.91 15.05 -81.02
C ASN A 401 11.83 13.83 -80.81
N TYR A 402 13.05 13.83 -81.36
CA TYR A 402 14.02 12.73 -81.16
C TYR A 402 14.71 12.79 -79.79
N HIS A 403 14.85 11.64 -79.13
CA HIS A 403 15.37 11.51 -77.75
C HIS A 403 16.64 10.65 -77.65
N ILE A 404 17.38 10.54 -78.74
CA ILE A 404 18.60 9.73 -78.87
C ILE A 404 19.79 10.58 -79.31
N VAL A 405 20.98 10.13 -78.92
CA VAL A 405 22.25 10.74 -79.36
C VAL A 405 22.70 10.01 -80.63
N PHE A 406 22.90 10.75 -81.71
CA PHE A 406 23.41 10.21 -82.96
C PHE A 406 24.93 10.04 -82.91
N ASN A 407 25.44 8.96 -83.49
CA ASN A 407 26.87 8.68 -83.59
C ASN A 407 27.57 9.71 -84.50
N PRO A 408 28.82 10.10 -84.20
CA PRO A 408 29.64 10.92 -85.08
C PRO A 408 29.80 10.30 -86.49
N GLU A 409 29.92 11.14 -87.51
CA GLU A 409 30.03 10.72 -88.92
C GLU A 409 31.13 9.68 -89.17
N GLU A 410 32.28 9.79 -88.50
CA GLU A 410 33.40 8.84 -88.64
C GLU A 410 33.02 7.42 -88.17
N GLN A 411 32.31 7.31 -87.03
CA GLN A 411 31.78 6.02 -86.56
C GLN A 411 30.65 5.52 -87.45
N LYS A 412 29.77 6.41 -87.94
CA LYS A 412 28.69 6.07 -88.88
C LYS A 412 29.27 5.38 -90.12
N THR A 413 30.31 5.95 -90.72
CA THR A 413 30.97 5.39 -91.91
C THR A 413 31.65 4.05 -91.61
N GLN A 414 32.41 3.94 -90.50
CA GLN A 414 33.05 2.68 -90.11
C GLN A 414 32.05 1.53 -89.89
N ILE A 415 30.92 1.81 -89.23
CA ILE A 415 29.86 0.83 -88.98
C ILE A 415 29.17 0.43 -90.28
N ILE A 416 28.81 1.38 -91.14
CA ILE A 416 28.20 1.10 -92.46
C ILE A 416 29.15 0.27 -93.33
N ASP A 417 30.45 0.60 -93.37
CA ASP A 417 31.44 -0.13 -94.16
C ASP A 417 31.74 -1.53 -93.62
N SER A 418 31.68 -1.73 -92.30
CA SER A 418 31.81 -3.06 -91.69
C SER A 418 30.60 -3.92 -92.00
N LEU A 419 29.39 -3.38 -91.83
CA LEU A 419 28.13 -4.08 -92.11
C LEU A 419 27.98 -4.44 -93.59
N LYS A 420 28.37 -3.54 -94.52
CA LYS A 420 28.37 -3.80 -95.97
C LYS A 420 29.27 -4.97 -96.40
N LYS A 421 30.33 -5.25 -95.65
CA LYS A 421 31.32 -6.31 -95.97
C LYS A 421 30.92 -7.67 -95.40
N ASP A 422 30.04 -7.70 -94.39
CA ASP A 422 29.61 -8.94 -93.77
C ASP A 422 28.47 -9.60 -94.58
N PRO A 423 28.68 -10.79 -95.16
CA PRO A 423 27.65 -11.48 -95.93
C PRO A 423 26.42 -11.90 -95.10
N ALA A 424 26.48 -11.88 -93.76
CA ALA A 424 25.33 -12.13 -92.91
C ALA A 424 24.31 -10.98 -92.88
N LEU A 425 24.65 -9.78 -93.37
CA LEU A 425 23.76 -8.61 -93.38
C LEU A 425 22.40 -8.90 -94.05
N LEU A 426 22.41 -9.64 -95.17
CA LEU A 426 21.21 -10.02 -95.92
C LEU A 426 20.23 -10.90 -95.13
N ARG A 427 20.62 -11.44 -93.97
CA ARG A 427 19.76 -12.25 -93.09
C ARG A 427 18.91 -11.39 -92.13
N PHE A 428 19.26 -10.11 -91.95
CA PHE A 428 18.65 -9.21 -90.98
C PHE A 428 17.91 -8.01 -91.60
N VAL A 429 18.03 -7.81 -92.92
CA VAL A 429 17.73 -6.54 -93.59
C VAL A 429 17.06 -6.80 -94.95
N ASN A 430 15.73 -6.74 -95.01
CA ASN A 430 14.98 -7.11 -96.23
C ASN A 430 14.62 -5.89 -97.08
N SER A 431 14.26 -4.75 -96.47
CA SER A 431 13.91 -3.50 -97.16
C SER A 431 15.14 -2.69 -97.61
N LEU A 432 16.22 -3.34 -98.06
CA LEU A 432 17.42 -2.65 -98.59
C LEU A 432 17.13 -1.85 -99.87
N ASN A 433 16.11 -2.25 -100.65
CA ASN A 433 15.70 -1.54 -101.85
C ASN A 433 14.86 -0.29 -101.52
N ASP A 434 14.02 -0.34 -100.49
CA ASP A 434 13.13 0.76 -100.10
C ASP A 434 13.86 1.81 -99.25
N PHE A 435 14.76 1.38 -98.37
CA PHE A 435 15.64 2.26 -97.59
C PHE A 435 17.11 1.76 -97.61
N PRO A 436 17.87 2.02 -98.69
CA PRO A 436 19.28 1.69 -98.77
C PRO A 436 20.10 2.31 -97.62
N LEU A 437 21.07 1.56 -97.06
CA LEU A 437 21.91 2.06 -95.95
C LEU A 437 22.69 3.33 -96.31
N GLU A 438 22.96 3.54 -97.60
CA GLU A 438 23.65 4.73 -98.13
C GLU A 438 22.81 6.02 -98.00
N ASN A 439 21.47 5.89 -97.92
CA ASN A 439 20.54 7.00 -97.74
C ASN A 439 20.37 7.41 -96.26
N THR A 440 21.14 6.80 -95.34
CA THR A 440 21.08 7.09 -93.91
C THR A 440 21.68 8.45 -93.60
N GLN A 441 20.82 9.39 -93.18
CA GLN A 441 21.25 10.70 -92.73
C GLN A 441 21.84 10.62 -91.31
N LYS A 442 21.12 9.99 -90.38
CA LYS A 442 21.46 9.90 -88.95
C LYS A 442 21.53 8.44 -88.49
N LEU A 443 22.54 8.10 -87.69
CA LEU A 443 22.77 6.74 -87.16
C LEU A 443 22.91 6.80 -85.63
N ALA A 444 22.40 5.82 -84.90
CA ALA A 444 22.54 5.72 -83.44
C ALA A 444 22.56 4.26 -82.97
N PHE A 445 23.29 3.92 -81.91
CA PHE A 445 23.04 2.67 -81.18
C PHE A 445 21.78 2.78 -80.33
N VAL A 446 20.93 1.76 -80.37
CA VAL A 446 19.68 1.66 -79.60
C VAL A 446 19.55 0.28 -78.96
N LYS A 447 19.04 0.26 -77.73
CA LYS A 447 18.65 -0.98 -77.04
C LYS A 447 17.21 -1.37 -77.39
N LYS A 448 16.83 -2.61 -77.15
CA LYS A 448 15.46 -3.11 -77.22
C LYS A 448 14.52 -2.27 -76.33
N ASN A 449 13.42 -1.81 -76.90
CA ASN A 449 12.45 -0.86 -76.33
C ASN A 449 13.05 0.51 -75.93
N GLN A 450 14.17 0.94 -76.52
CA GLN A 450 14.69 2.28 -76.31
C GLN A 450 13.82 3.31 -77.03
N LEU A 451 13.49 4.39 -76.32
CA LEU A 451 12.80 5.56 -76.87
C LEU A 451 13.68 6.22 -77.94
N ILE A 452 13.22 6.19 -79.20
CA ILE A 452 13.85 6.85 -80.35
C ILE A 452 13.37 8.30 -80.44
N ALA A 453 12.05 8.48 -80.39
CA ALA A 453 11.40 9.79 -80.51
C ALA A 453 10.06 9.80 -79.77
N ARG A 454 9.58 10.98 -79.37
CA ARG A 454 8.31 11.18 -78.64
C ARG A 454 7.55 12.38 -79.22
N PHE A 455 6.24 12.27 -79.35
CA PHE A 455 5.38 13.41 -79.66
C PHE A 455 5.34 14.41 -78.49
N SER A 456 5.40 15.70 -78.80
CA SER A 456 5.59 16.83 -77.87
C SER A 456 4.51 16.82 -76.80
N PRO A 457 4.77 17.36 -75.59
CA PRO A 457 3.84 17.23 -74.49
C PRO A 457 2.52 17.93 -74.85
N PRO A 458 1.41 17.20 -74.90
CA PRO A 458 0.12 17.81 -75.19
C PRO A 458 -0.30 18.67 -74.00
N THR A 459 -1.01 19.76 -74.25
CA THR A 459 -1.27 20.75 -73.20
C THR A 459 -2.39 20.31 -72.25
N PHE A 460 -2.33 20.81 -71.02
CA PHE A 460 -3.16 20.38 -69.88
C PHE A 460 -3.93 21.57 -69.27
N GLY A 461 -4.99 21.32 -68.49
CA GLY A 461 -5.77 22.36 -67.80
C GLY A 461 -5.43 22.53 -66.31
N LYS A 462 -6.36 23.03 -65.49
CA LYS A 462 -6.06 23.57 -64.14
C LYS A 462 -6.07 22.52 -63.00
N PRO A 463 -5.14 22.60 -62.01
CA PRO A 463 -5.06 21.72 -60.83
C PRO A 463 -5.96 22.12 -59.62
N GLY A 464 -6.15 21.20 -58.66
CA GLY A 464 -6.83 21.34 -57.35
C GLY A 464 -5.87 21.27 -56.13
N LYS A 465 -6.33 21.08 -54.87
CA LYS A 465 -5.55 21.11 -53.60
C LYS A 465 -6.03 20.16 -52.46
N ASP A 466 -5.12 19.62 -51.63
CA ASP A 466 -5.41 18.71 -50.49
C ASP A 466 -5.51 19.41 -49.10
N VAL A 467 -5.85 18.68 -48.02
CA VAL A 467 -6.00 19.25 -46.63
C VAL A 467 -4.72 19.76 -45.98
N PHE A 468 -3.57 19.50 -46.60
CA PHE A 468 -2.27 20.07 -46.22
C PHE A 468 -1.89 21.25 -47.13
N GLY A 469 -2.71 21.58 -48.13
CA GLY A 469 -2.55 22.68 -49.08
C GLY A 469 -1.82 22.31 -50.38
N LYS A 470 -1.62 21.02 -50.70
CA LYS A 470 -0.78 20.54 -51.81
C LYS A 470 -1.60 20.23 -53.09
N GLU A 471 -1.06 20.55 -54.27
CA GLU A 471 -1.83 20.56 -55.54
C GLU A 471 -2.03 19.19 -56.25
N ILE A 472 -3.10 19.08 -57.07
CA ILE A 472 -3.57 17.86 -57.77
C ILE A 472 -3.78 18.12 -59.30
N PRO A 473 -3.14 17.40 -60.27
CA PRO A 473 -3.08 17.73 -61.73
C PRO A 473 -4.11 17.04 -62.68
N ALA A 474 -4.03 17.24 -64.02
CA ALA A 474 -5.04 16.85 -65.06
C ALA A 474 -4.50 16.43 -66.49
N SER A 475 -5.31 16.46 -67.62
CA SER A 475 -5.11 15.67 -68.91
C SER A 475 -5.11 16.40 -70.34
N PRO A 476 -4.77 15.76 -71.53
CA PRO A 476 -4.37 16.46 -72.81
C PRO A 476 -4.68 15.83 -74.29
N GLY A 477 -4.17 16.34 -75.47
CA GLY A 477 -4.51 16.00 -76.94
C GLY A 477 -3.48 15.37 -78.00
N ASN A 478 -3.70 15.47 -79.37
CA ASN A 478 -3.28 14.56 -80.54
C ASN A 478 -1.94 14.76 -81.40
N ASP A 479 -1.57 13.79 -82.32
CA ASP A 479 -0.22 13.51 -82.97
C ASP A 479 -0.04 13.43 -84.56
N PRO A 480 1.23 13.43 -85.12
CA PRO A 480 1.61 13.39 -86.59
C PRO A 480 2.07 12.03 -87.26
N VAL A 481 2.51 12.04 -88.56
CA VAL A 481 2.70 10.89 -89.51
C VAL A 481 4.17 10.39 -89.68
N ILE A 482 4.41 9.05 -89.74
CA ILE A 482 5.73 8.37 -89.73
C ILE A 482 5.75 7.07 -90.56
N TRP A 483 6.89 6.70 -91.19
CA TRP A 483 7.16 5.37 -91.79
C TRP A 483 8.19 4.54 -91.00
N LEU A 484 7.88 3.27 -90.74
CA LEU A 484 8.72 2.35 -89.97
C LEU A 484 9.05 1.08 -90.74
N TYR A 485 10.33 0.70 -90.74
CA TYR A 485 10.83 -0.56 -91.31
C TYR A 485 11.23 -1.56 -90.19
N GLU A 486 12.25 -2.39 -90.39
CA GLU A 486 12.60 -3.48 -89.47
C GLU A 486 12.95 -2.98 -88.07
N ASN A 487 12.50 -3.76 -87.08
CA ASN A 487 12.83 -3.62 -85.67
C ASN A 487 12.49 -2.25 -85.05
N ILE A 488 11.43 -1.58 -85.51
CA ILE A 488 10.88 -0.37 -84.87
C ILE A 488 9.37 -0.47 -84.67
N ARG A 489 8.90 0.04 -83.53
CA ARG A 489 7.51 0.06 -83.08
C ARG A 489 7.07 1.50 -82.84
N LEU A 490 5.92 1.88 -83.41
CA LEU A 490 5.17 3.05 -82.97
C LEU A 490 4.29 2.67 -81.78
N THR A 491 4.38 3.41 -80.70
CA THR A 491 3.44 3.41 -79.58
C THR A 491 2.58 4.67 -79.63
N LYS A 492 1.63 4.84 -78.69
CA LYS A 492 0.71 6.00 -78.69
C LYS A 492 1.43 7.36 -78.64
N GLU A 493 2.57 7.43 -77.98
CA GLU A 493 3.27 8.71 -77.76
C GLU A 493 4.70 8.73 -78.32
N SER A 494 5.24 7.57 -78.70
CA SER A 494 6.67 7.40 -78.97
C SER A 494 6.98 6.36 -80.04
N ILE A 495 8.09 6.57 -80.73
CA ILE A 495 8.76 5.57 -81.56
C ILE A 495 9.81 4.89 -80.67
N GLU A 496 9.82 3.56 -80.68
CA GLU A 496 10.74 2.71 -79.90
C GLU A 496 11.35 1.60 -80.76
N SER A 497 12.60 1.24 -80.50
CA SER A 497 13.26 0.07 -81.12
C SER A 497 12.67 -1.25 -80.59
N ILE A 498 12.58 -2.28 -81.43
CA ILE A 498 12.10 -3.62 -81.06
C ILE A 498 13.27 -4.53 -80.65
N GLU A 499 14.49 -4.27 -81.11
CA GLU A 499 15.68 -5.08 -80.81
C GLU A 499 16.90 -4.22 -80.44
N ASP A 500 17.89 -4.83 -79.78
CA ASP A 500 19.22 -4.24 -79.54
C ASP A 500 19.96 -4.12 -80.88
N GLY A 501 20.38 -2.92 -81.27
CA GLY A 501 21.13 -2.75 -82.51
C GLY A 501 21.44 -1.31 -82.93
N VAL A 502 21.70 -1.15 -84.23
CA VAL A 502 22.01 0.13 -84.88
C VAL A 502 20.76 0.67 -85.57
N LEU A 503 20.32 1.85 -85.16
CA LEU A 503 19.26 2.63 -85.78
C LEU A 503 19.80 3.47 -86.94
N PHE A 504 19.03 3.52 -88.04
CA PHE A 504 19.26 4.35 -89.21
C PHE A 504 18.00 5.20 -89.45
N ILE A 505 18.16 6.51 -89.63
CA ILE A 505 17.07 7.48 -89.88
C ILE A 505 17.35 8.29 -91.16
N SER A 506 16.28 8.59 -91.90
CA SER A 506 16.26 9.59 -92.97
C SER A 506 14.94 10.39 -92.91
N GLU A 507 14.99 11.70 -93.16
CA GLU A 507 13.82 12.59 -93.24
C GLU A 507 13.70 13.14 -94.67
N LYS A 508 12.49 13.09 -95.25
CA LYS A 508 12.21 13.59 -96.59
C LYS A 508 10.77 14.09 -96.70
N GLU A 509 10.59 15.32 -97.21
CA GLU A 509 9.27 15.92 -97.56
C GLU A 509 8.22 15.93 -96.41
N GLY A 510 8.67 15.98 -95.15
CA GLY A 510 7.80 15.99 -93.97
C GLY A 510 7.48 14.59 -93.42
N GLU A 511 7.98 13.55 -94.08
CA GLU A 511 7.87 12.16 -93.65
C GLU A 511 9.20 11.67 -93.04
N SER A 512 9.10 10.83 -92.01
CA SER A 512 10.26 10.27 -91.30
C SER A 512 10.38 8.77 -91.55
N PHE A 513 11.56 8.30 -91.93
CA PHE A 513 11.88 6.91 -92.27
C PHE A 513 12.91 6.35 -91.27
N LEU A 514 12.61 5.21 -90.64
CA LEU A 514 13.46 4.63 -89.59
C LEU A 514 13.58 3.10 -89.71
N ARG A 515 14.77 2.52 -89.44
CA ARG A 515 15.01 1.06 -89.29
C ARG A 515 16.07 0.74 -88.23
N VAL A 516 16.03 -0.43 -87.59
CA VAL A 516 17.10 -0.94 -86.68
C VAL A 516 17.64 -2.28 -87.16
N ILE A 517 18.97 -2.45 -87.13
CA ILE A 517 19.70 -3.70 -87.48
C ILE A 517 20.37 -4.28 -86.23
N PRO A 518 20.15 -5.56 -85.86
CA PRO A 518 20.68 -6.14 -84.62
C PRO A 518 22.21 -6.10 -84.45
N TYR A 519 22.69 -5.65 -83.28
CA TYR A 519 24.13 -5.46 -82.99
C TYR A 519 24.42 -5.34 -81.49
N ARG A 520 25.30 -6.20 -80.93
CA ARG A 520 25.82 -6.13 -79.55
C ARG A 520 27.10 -6.96 -79.36
N ASP A 521 28.12 -6.38 -78.74
CA ASP A 521 29.34 -7.09 -78.33
C ASP A 521 29.14 -7.96 -77.08
N ALA A 522 30.00 -8.96 -76.91
CA ALA A 522 30.11 -9.75 -75.68
C ALA A 522 30.66 -8.92 -74.50
N VAL A 523 30.19 -9.23 -73.29
CA VAL A 523 30.56 -8.51 -72.05
C VAL A 523 30.89 -9.52 -70.94
N VAL A 524 31.87 -9.17 -70.11
CA VAL A 524 32.23 -9.91 -68.90
C VAL A 524 32.27 -8.93 -67.73
N THR A 525 31.54 -9.19 -66.66
CA THR A 525 31.59 -8.39 -65.43
C THR A 525 31.96 -9.27 -64.26
N VAL A 526 32.83 -8.77 -63.38
CA VAL A 526 33.35 -9.51 -62.23
C VAL A 526 32.93 -8.80 -60.94
N ASP A 527 32.26 -9.54 -60.08
CA ASP A 527 31.82 -9.12 -58.74
C ASP A 527 32.71 -9.80 -57.69
N ILE A 528 33.24 -9.03 -56.76
CA ILE A 528 34.08 -9.51 -55.65
C ILE A 528 33.32 -9.23 -54.36
N SER A 529 33.18 -10.25 -53.51
CA SER A 529 32.50 -10.08 -52.22
C SER A 529 33.24 -9.10 -51.31
N ASP A 530 32.52 -8.36 -50.47
CA ASP A 530 33.07 -7.33 -49.55
C ASP A 530 34.17 -7.88 -48.60
N ASP A 531 34.13 -9.19 -48.31
CA ASP A 531 35.11 -9.90 -47.49
C ASP A 531 36.32 -10.44 -48.28
N PHE A 532 36.37 -10.19 -49.60
CA PHE A 532 37.35 -10.71 -50.57
C PHE A 532 37.46 -12.24 -50.60
N MET A 533 36.44 -12.97 -50.11
CA MET A 533 36.48 -14.44 -50.04
C MET A 533 35.92 -15.15 -51.28
N GLN A 534 35.21 -14.45 -52.16
CA GLN A 534 34.66 -15.00 -53.41
C GLN A 534 34.75 -13.96 -54.53
N ALA A 535 35.03 -14.43 -55.75
CA ALA A 535 34.74 -13.68 -56.97
C ALA A 535 33.75 -14.46 -57.83
N ARG A 536 32.76 -13.75 -58.37
CA ARG A 536 31.79 -14.26 -59.35
C ARG A 536 31.92 -13.49 -60.65
N ALA A 537 31.70 -14.16 -61.76
CA ALA A 537 31.64 -13.51 -63.06
C ALA A 537 30.29 -13.77 -63.73
N ASP A 538 29.81 -12.73 -64.41
CA ASP A 538 28.71 -12.81 -65.37
C ASP A 538 29.31 -12.71 -66.78
N PHE A 539 28.92 -13.62 -67.65
CA PHE A 539 29.32 -13.70 -69.04
C PHE A 539 28.09 -13.43 -69.92
N PHE A 540 28.18 -12.48 -70.84
CA PHE A 540 27.14 -12.15 -71.80
C PHE A 540 27.68 -12.38 -73.21
N ALA A 541 26.98 -13.17 -74.00
CA ALA A 541 27.39 -13.43 -75.38
C ALA A 541 27.02 -12.27 -76.32
N GLU A 542 27.74 -12.23 -77.44
CA GLU A 542 27.47 -11.38 -78.59
C GLU A 542 26.07 -11.60 -79.17
N TYR A 543 25.51 -10.57 -79.83
CA TYR A 543 24.22 -10.65 -80.51
C TYR A 543 24.23 -9.84 -81.81
N GLY A 544 23.63 -10.38 -82.87
CA GLY A 544 23.73 -9.78 -84.20
C GLY A 544 25.19 -9.75 -84.69
N MET A 545 25.66 -8.57 -85.10
CA MET A 545 26.96 -8.40 -85.79
C MET A 545 28.11 -7.91 -84.86
N GLY A 546 28.11 -8.31 -83.59
CA GLY A 546 29.08 -7.87 -82.56
C GLY A 546 30.25 -8.84 -82.27
N ARG A 547 31.16 -8.42 -81.38
CA ARG A 547 32.42 -9.11 -81.01
C ARG A 547 32.22 -10.30 -80.06
N GLU A 548 32.82 -11.44 -80.40
CA GLU A 548 32.66 -12.75 -79.74
C GLU A 548 33.27 -12.90 -78.32
N LEU A 549 32.54 -13.60 -77.44
CA LEU A 549 32.97 -14.04 -76.12
C LEU A 549 34.03 -15.17 -76.19
N SER A 550 35.23 -14.97 -75.65
CA SER A 550 36.32 -15.95 -75.67
C SER A 550 37.00 -16.16 -74.31
N LEU A 551 37.68 -17.30 -74.15
CA LEU A 551 38.36 -17.66 -72.90
C LEU A 551 39.54 -16.73 -72.59
N ASP A 552 40.28 -16.30 -73.61
CA ASP A 552 41.37 -15.32 -73.46
C ASP A 552 40.83 -13.94 -73.01
N PHE A 553 39.66 -13.54 -73.50
CA PHE A 553 38.99 -12.30 -73.08
C PHE A 553 38.61 -12.34 -71.59
N VAL A 554 38.00 -13.45 -71.12
CA VAL A 554 37.66 -13.62 -69.70
C VAL A 554 38.90 -13.64 -68.81
N GLN A 555 39.97 -14.36 -69.20
CA GLN A 555 41.17 -14.47 -68.37
C GLN A 555 41.94 -13.16 -68.20
N ASN A 556 41.91 -12.27 -69.21
CA ASN A 556 42.51 -10.95 -69.09
C ASN A 556 41.74 -10.08 -68.09
N ILE A 557 40.40 -10.10 -68.15
CA ILE A 557 39.54 -9.33 -67.24
C ILE A 557 39.71 -9.78 -65.78
N LEU A 558 39.82 -11.09 -65.50
CA LEU A 558 40.07 -11.57 -64.13
C LEU A 558 41.41 -11.11 -63.54
N LYS A 559 42.45 -10.95 -64.39
CA LYS A 559 43.75 -10.39 -63.98
C LYS A 559 43.68 -8.88 -63.74
N GLU A 560 42.94 -8.15 -64.56
CA GLU A 560 42.69 -6.71 -64.36
C GLU A 560 41.99 -6.43 -63.00
N HIS A 561 41.16 -7.36 -62.53
CA HIS A 561 40.53 -7.32 -61.20
C HIS A 561 41.38 -7.87 -60.04
N ALA A 562 42.69 -8.14 -60.25
CA ALA A 562 43.64 -8.60 -59.24
C ALA A 562 43.28 -9.91 -58.50
N ILE A 563 42.43 -10.75 -59.10
CA ILE A 563 42.08 -12.06 -58.56
C ILE A 563 43.21 -13.04 -58.92
N VAL A 564 43.93 -13.53 -57.91
CA VAL A 564 45.15 -14.34 -58.10
C VAL A 564 45.15 -15.67 -57.33
N HIS A 565 44.27 -15.83 -56.34
CA HIS A 565 44.18 -17.02 -55.51
C HIS A 565 42.81 -17.71 -55.67
N GLY A 566 42.82 -19.05 -55.73
CA GLY A 566 41.60 -19.87 -55.78
C GLY A 566 40.82 -19.89 -57.10
N ILE A 567 41.42 -19.52 -58.24
CA ILE A 567 40.74 -19.42 -59.54
C ILE A 567 40.23 -20.79 -60.04
N ASN A 568 38.95 -20.86 -60.41
CA ASN A 568 38.30 -22.07 -60.95
C ASN A 568 38.19 -22.02 -62.49
N HIS A 569 39.22 -22.51 -63.17
CA HIS A 569 39.28 -22.53 -64.64
C HIS A 569 38.18 -23.40 -65.31
N LEU A 570 37.68 -24.43 -64.63
CA LEU A 570 36.62 -25.28 -65.17
C LEU A 570 35.27 -24.55 -65.20
N ALA A 571 34.92 -23.88 -64.10
CA ALA A 571 33.69 -23.07 -64.02
C ALA A 571 33.66 -21.94 -65.07
N ILE A 572 34.81 -21.32 -65.35
CA ILE A 572 34.94 -20.30 -66.40
C ILE A 572 34.62 -20.88 -67.79
N ALA A 573 35.20 -22.04 -68.13
CA ALA A 573 34.99 -22.66 -69.44
C ALA A 573 33.53 -23.13 -69.64
N GLU A 574 32.91 -23.67 -68.59
CA GLU A 574 31.49 -24.03 -68.59
C GLU A 574 30.59 -22.81 -68.71
N GLY A 575 30.88 -21.73 -67.98
CA GLY A 575 30.12 -20.47 -68.06
C GLY A 575 30.19 -19.80 -69.44
N ILE A 576 31.35 -19.79 -70.12
CA ILE A 576 31.46 -19.26 -71.49
C ILE A 576 30.59 -20.09 -72.46
N LYS A 577 30.63 -21.42 -72.33
CA LYS A 577 29.82 -22.32 -73.16
C LYS A 577 28.33 -22.09 -72.92
N GLN A 578 27.93 -21.94 -71.65
CA GLN A 578 26.55 -21.64 -71.29
C GLN A 578 26.11 -20.28 -71.85
N ALA A 579 26.90 -19.23 -71.70
CA ALA A 579 26.57 -17.90 -72.22
C ALA A 579 26.36 -17.90 -73.75
N LYS A 580 27.12 -18.69 -74.51
CA LYS A 580 26.90 -18.85 -75.96
C LYS A 580 25.66 -19.66 -76.35
N GLN A 581 25.10 -20.45 -75.43
CA GLN A 581 23.88 -21.22 -75.67
C GLN A 581 22.63 -20.46 -75.20
N ASP A 582 22.70 -19.86 -74.02
CA ASP A 582 21.57 -19.24 -73.32
C ASP A 582 21.55 -17.69 -73.47
N GLY A 583 22.56 -17.10 -74.11
CA GLY A 583 22.77 -15.66 -74.27
C GLY A 583 23.52 -15.00 -73.11
N GLU A 584 23.47 -15.59 -71.92
CA GLU A 584 24.19 -15.17 -70.72
C GLU A 584 24.43 -16.34 -69.75
N ALA A 585 25.45 -16.22 -68.89
CA ALA A 585 25.69 -17.11 -67.75
C ALA A 585 26.15 -16.26 -66.56
N ARG A 586 25.35 -16.21 -65.50
CA ARG A 586 25.56 -15.29 -64.36
C ARG A 586 25.93 -16.00 -63.07
N GLY A 587 26.64 -15.29 -62.19
CA GLY A 587 26.98 -15.70 -60.83
C GLY A 587 28.02 -16.82 -60.75
N ILE A 588 28.75 -17.08 -61.85
CA ILE A 588 29.72 -18.18 -61.97
C ILE A 588 30.84 -17.95 -60.96
N LEU A 589 31.05 -18.88 -60.01
CA LEU A 589 32.09 -18.74 -59.00
C LEU A 589 33.48 -18.95 -59.64
N VAL A 590 34.16 -17.85 -59.96
CA VAL A 590 35.45 -17.85 -60.66
C VAL A 590 36.65 -17.89 -59.70
N ALA A 591 36.51 -17.49 -58.43
CA ALA A 591 37.53 -17.71 -57.41
C ALA A 591 36.97 -17.80 -55.97
N GLN A 592 37.69 -18.46 -55.05
CA GLN A 592 37.31 -18.61 -53.64
C GLN A 592 38.52 -18.70 -52.67
N GLY A 593 38.43 -18.05 -51.50
CA GLY A 593 39.45 -18.03 -50.44
C GLY A 593 39.24 -19.05 -49.31
N THR A 594 40.20 -19.15 -48.39
CA THR A 594 40.27 -20.11 -47.26
C THR A 594 39.98 -19.46 -45.90
N LYS A 595 39.11 -20.06 -45.07
CA LYS A 595 38.61 -19.46 -43.80
C LYS A 595 39.49 -19.76 -42.57
N PRO A 596 39.54 -18.85 -41.56
CA PRO A 596 40.22 -19.06 -40.27
C PRO A 596 39.43 -19.93 -39.27
N VAL A 597 40.09 -20.41 -38.21
CA VAL A 597 39.57 -21.25 -37.11
C VAL A 597 39.67 -20.54 -35.75
N PRO A 598 38.63 -20.50 -34.89
CA PRO A 598 38.65 -19.73 -33.63
C PRO A 598 39.52 -20.30 -32.48
N SER A 599 39.96 -19.42 -31.56
CA SER A 599 40.74 -19.78 -30.35
C SER A 599 39.92 -19.74 -29.04
N GLY A 600 40.15 -20.70 -28.13
CA GLY A 600 39.45 -20.86 -26.84
C GLY A 600 39.68 -19.80 -25.73
N GLY A 601 39.14 -20.06 -24.54
CA GLY A 601 39.19 -19.16 -23.37
C GLY A 601 38.54 -19.73 -22.10
N TYR A 602 37.85 -18.90 -21.32
CA TYR A 602 37.17 -19.29 -20.06
C TYR A 602 35.68 -18.96 -20.09
N LYS A 603 34.85 -19.85 -19.53
CA LYS A 603 33.43 -19.67 -19.29
C LYS A 603 33.19 -19.38 -17.80
N LEU A 604 32.45 -18.30 -17.50
CA LEU A 604 32.10 -17.91 -16.13
C LEU A 604 30.78 -18.56 -15.69
N ILE A 605 30.75 -19.15 -14.50
CA ILE A 605 29.53 -19.71 -13.88
C ILE A 605 29.35 -19.10 -12.50
N TRP A 606 28.43 -18.17 -12.34
CA TRP A 606 28.12 -17.58 -11.03
C TRP A 606 27.41 -18.60 -10.14
N LEU A 607 27.97 -18.86 -8.96
CA LEU A 607 27.43 -19.78 -7.94
C LEU A 607 26.43 -19.10 -6.99
N ILE A 608 26.24 -17.80 -7.16
CA ILE A 608 25.35 -16.96 -6.36
C ILE A 608 24.33 -16.27 -7.25
N GLN A 609 23.18 -15.94 -6.65
CA GLN A 609 22.18 -15.08 -7.27
C GLN A 609 22.48 -13.62 -6.91
N PHE A 610 22.76 -12.79 -7.92
CA PHE A 610 22.78 -11.35 -7.74
C PHE A 610 21.38 -10.83 -7.36
N ALA A 611 21.33 -9.85 -6.46
CA ALA A 611 20.10 -9.18 -6.08
C ALA A 611 19.42 -8.57 -7.31
N SER A 612 18.10 -8.70 -7.40
CA SER A 612 17.33 -8.28 -8.59
C SER A 612 17.20 -6.77 -8.76
N GLY A 613 17.73 -5.97 -7.83
CA GLY A 613 17.62 -4.51 -7.78
C GLY A 613 16.22 -4.00 -7.48
N LYS A 614 15.25 -4.89 -7.22
CA LYS A 614 13.83 -4.52 -7.11
C LYS A 614 13.53 -3.82 -5.80
N ALA A 615 12.98 -2.61 -5.91
CA ALA A 615 12.48 -1.82 -4.78
C ALA A 615 11.20 -2.39 -4.14
N VAL A 616 10.66 -3.51 -4.63
CA VAL A 616 9.49 -4.19 -4.09
C VAL A 616 9.65 -5.71 -4.25
N THR A 617 9.36 -6.45 -3.18
CA THR A 617 9.32 -7.93 -3.22
C THR A 617 7.88 -8.40 -3.17
N ILE A 618 7.47 -9.32 -4.03
CA ILE A 618 6.13 -9.92 -3.99
C ILE A 618 6.18 -11.14 -3.08
N LYS A 619 5.30 -11.21 -2.08
CA LYS A 619 5.15 -12.38 -1.19
C LYS A 619 4.43 -13.51 -1.90
N GLU A 620 4.59 -14.74 -1.40
CA GLU A 620 3.86 -15.94 -1.85
C GLU A 620 2.33 -15.77 -1.88
N ASN A 621 1.79 -14.85 -1.06
CA ASN A 621 0.37 -14.49 -1.05
C ASN A 621 -0.02 -13.34 -2.01
N GLY A 622 0.83 -13.01 -2.98
CA GLY A 622 0.62 -11.97 -3.99
C GLY A 622 0.75 -10.52 -3.50
N LYS A 623 0.96 -10.28 -2.20
CA LYS A 623 1.08 -8.91 -1.67
C LYS A 623 2.48 -8.34 -1.86
N ALA A 624 2.53 -7.13 -2.41
CA ALA A 624 3.73 -6.31 -2.51
C ALA A 624 4.28 -5.92 -1.12
N ASP A 625 5.57 -6.12 -0.90
CA ASP A 625 6.34 -5.68 0.26
C ASP A 625 7.36 -4.62 -0.16
N TYR A 626 7.02 -3.36 0.11
CA TYR A 626 7.87 -2.19 -0.12
C TYR A 626 8.93 -2.00 0.96
N LYS A 627 8.85 -2.76 2.07
CA LYS A 627 9.82 -2.67 3.18
C LYS A 627 10.94 -3.67 3.04
N ASN A 628 10.70 -4.86 2.51
CA ASN A 628 11.76 -5.84 2.25
C ASN A 628 12.11 -5.78 0.76
N GLN A 629 13.25 -5.15 0.43
CA GLN A 629 13.68 -4.88 -0.95
C GLN A 629 14.90 -5.75 -1.29
N ASP A 630 14.97 -6.24 -2.52
CA ASP A 630 16.03 -7.13 -2.99
C ASP A 630 17.09 -6.34 -3.77
N ARG A 631 17.93 -5.60 -3.02
CA ARG A 631 18.94 -4.70 -3.59
C ARG A 631 20.40 -5.08 -3.32
N LEU A 632 20.68 -5.92 -2.32
CA LEU A 632 22.04 -6.19 -1.84
C LEU A 632 22.39 -7.67 -2.07
N THR A 633 23.41 -7.93 -2.88
CA THR A 633 23.96 -9.27 -3.08
C THR A 633 24.84 -9.62 -1.88
N MET A 634 24.29 -10.29 -0.87
CA MET A 634 25.04 -10.64 0.33
C MET A 634 25.85 -11.92 0.13
N VAL A 635 27.12 -11.91 0.57
CA VAL A 635 27.99 -13.09 0.64
C VAL A 635 28.52 -13.27 2.06
N ALA A 636 28.64 -14.52 2.48
CA ALA A 636 29.26 -14.92 3.74
C ALA A 636 30.74 -15.31 3.53
N GLU A 637 31.51 -15.22 4.61
CA GLU A 637 32.86 -15.79 4.68
C GLU A 637 32.83 -17.29 4.34
N ASN A 638 33.78 -17.73 3.50
CA ASN A 638 33.89 -19.08 2.93
C ASN A 638 32.76 -19.48 1.96
N GLN A 639 31.98 -18.53 1.42
CA GLN A 639 30.97 -18.81 0.40
C GLN A 639 31.58 -18.81 -1.02
N PRO A 640 31.39 -19.88 -1.83
CA PRO A 640 31.74 -19.87 -3.26
C PRO A 640 30.90 -18.87 -4.06
N VAL A 641 31.54 -18.12 -4.96
CA VAL A 641 30.93 -17.00 -5.71
C VAL A 641 30.89 -17.27 -7.22
N LEU A 642 31.96 -17.83 -7.79
CA LEU A 642 32.16 -17.93 -9.24
C LEU A 642 33.02 -19.16 -9.59
N GLU A 643 32.63 -19.94 -10.59
CA GLU A 643 33.51 -20.93 -11.24
C GLU A 643 34.04 -20.40 -12.57
N LEU A 644 35.31 -20.69 -12.86
CA LEU A 644 36.01 -20.42 -14.12
C LEU A 644 36.27 -21.77 -14.81
N VAL A 645 35.62 -22.04 -15.94
CA VAL A 645 35.78 -23.29 -16.70
C VAL A 645 36.51 -23.02 -18.01
N LYS A 646 37.66 -23.67 -18.24
CA LYS A 646 38.45 -23.52 -19.47
C LYS A 646 37.77 -24.23 -20.66
N ILE A 647 37.78 -23.62 -21.85
CA ILE A 647 37.13 -24.14 -23.07
C ILE A 647 37.98 -23.87 -24.34
N GLY A 648 37.88 -24.75 -25.34
CA GLY A 648 38.43 -24.56 -26.70
C GLY A 648 39.92 -24.91 -26.90
N GLN A 649 40.38 -24.82 -28.16
CA GLN A 649 41.76 -25.09 -28.62
C GLN A 649 42.44 -23.80 -29.13
N GLU A 650 43.70 -23.88 -29.59
CA GLU A 650 44.37 -22.76 -30.27
C GLU A 650 43.88 -22.61 -31.73
N GLY A 651 43.81 -21.38 -32.26
CA GLY A 651 43.17 -21.06 -33.54
C GLY A 651 44.14 -20.88 -34.73
N GLU A 652 43.61 -20.98 -35.95
CA GLU A 652 44.37 -20.93 -37.22
C GLU A 652 43.90 -19.78 -38.15
N ASN A 653 44.80 -19.25 -38.99
CA ASN A 653 44.54 -18.10 -39.87
C ASN A 653 44.06 -18.52 -41.28
N GLY A 654 43.23 -17.70 -41.92
CA GLY A 654 42.72 -17.87 -43.29
C GLY A 654 43.45 -17.02 -44.35
N THR A 655 43.00 -17.04 -45.60
CA THR A 655 43.57 -16.28 -46.73
C THR A 655 42.49 -15.95 -47.79
N ASP A 656 42.44 -14.70 -48.27
CA ASP A 656 41.45 -14.21 -49.24
C ASP A 656 41.86 -14.43 -50.72
N ILE A 657 40.98 -14.10 -51.69
CA ILE A 657 41.24 -14.33 -53.13
C ILE A 657 42.31 -13.42 -53.75
N THR A 658 42.70 -12.36 -53.02
CA THR A 658 43.80 -11.46 -53.38
C THR A 658 45.14 -11.94 -52.82
N GLY A 659 45.12 -12.92 -51.91
CA GLY A 659 46.29 -13.52 -51.28
C GLY A 659 46.65 -12.97 -49.90
N LYS A 660 45.75 -12.24 -49.24
CA LYS A 660 45.99 -11.61 -47.93
C LYS A 660 45.46 -12.47 -46.77
N VAL A 661 46.21 -12.49 -45.66
CA VAL A 661 45.96 -13.35 -44.48
C VAL A 661 44.87 -12.78 -43.57
N ILE A 662 44.00 -13.65 -43.04
CA ILE A 662 42.90 -13.32 -42.11
C ILE A 662 43.16 -13.94 -40.72
N PRO A 663 43.21 -13.17 -39.61
CA PRO A 663 43.54 -13.70 -38.29
C PRO A 663 42.40 -14.49 -37.63
N ALA A 664 42.76 -15.47 -36.78
CA ALA A 664 41.84 -16.27 -35.98
C ALA A 664 41.01 -15.42 -34.96
N PRO A 665 39.67 -15.51 -34.95
CA PRO A 665 38.83 -14.87 -33.93
C PRO A 665 38.82 -15.66 -32.61
N LYS A 666 38.37 -15.06 -31.50
CA LYS A 666 38.14 -15.78 -30.23
C LYS A 666 36.79 -16.50 -30.22
N ASP A 667 36.70 -17.59 -29.46
CA ASP A 667 35.47 -18.34 -29.22
C ASP A 667 34.38 -17.44 -28.59
N PRO A 668 33.18 -17.33 -29.18
CA PRO A 668 32.07 -16.54 -28.64
C PRO A 668 31.62 -16.93 -27.22
N ALA A 669 31.91 -18.15 -26.76
CA ALA A 669 31.61 -18.61 -25.41
C ALA A 669 32.66 -18.20 -24.36
N ALA A 670 33.78 -17.61 -24.78
CA ALA A 670 34.84 -17.16 -23.88
C ALA A 670 34.56 -15.74 -23.33
N SER A 671 34.60 -15.62 -22.00
CA SER A 671 34.48 -14.38 -21.24
C SER A 671 35.82 -13.96 -20.63
N PRO A 672 36.07 -12.66 -20.41
CA PRO A 672 37.23 -12.22 -19.64
C PRO A 672 37.10 -12.67 -18.17
N ILE A 673 38.21 -13.06 -17.55
CA ILE A 673 38.25 -13.36 -16.12
C ILE A 673 38.04 -12.04 -15.34
N PRO A 674 37.17 -12.00 -14.31
CA PRO A 674 37.07 -10.85 -13.41
C PRO A 674 38.39 -10.54 -12.69
N VAL A 675 38.63 -9.27 -12.40
CA VAL A 675 39.65 -8.85 -11.42
C VAL A 675 39.01 -8.90 -10.03
N TRP A 676 39.76 -9.22 -8.98
CA TRP A 676 39.26 -9.21 -7.60
C TRP A 676 40.34 -8.75 -6.61
N GLU A 677 39.91 -8.29 -5.43
CA GLU A 677 40.81 -7.96 -4.33
C GLU A 677 41.30 -9.25 -3.64
N GLU A 678 42.61 -9.56 -3.72
CA GLU A 678 43.18 -10.84 -3.23
C GLU A 678 42.99 -11.09 -1.72
N HIS A 679 42.80 -10.05 -0.92
CA HIS A 679 42.51 -10.20 0.52
C HIS A 679 41.02 -10.48 0.80
N GLN A 680 40.14 -10.39 -0.20
CA GLN A 680 38.70 -10.64 -0.06
C GLN A 680 38.24 -11.94 -0.73
N PHE A 681 39.05 -12.52 -1.61
CA PHE A 681 38.70 -13.74 -2.34
C PHE A 681 39.89 -14.70 -2.47
N LYS A 682 39.59 -15.99 -2.45
CA LYS A 682 40.53 -17.08 -2.68
C LYS A 682 40.12 -17.84 -3.94
N LEU A 683 41.05 -18.03 -4.87
CA LEU A 683 40.86 -18.90 -6.03
C LEU A 683 41.45 -20.29 -5.74
N GLU A 684 40.66 -21.35 -5.93
CA GLU A 684 41.06 -22.73 -5.69
C GLU A 684 40.76 -23.60 -6.92
N ALA A 685 41.66 -24.51 -7.27
CA ALA A 685 41.41 -25.48 -8.34
C ALA A 685 40.46 -26.58 -7.85
N LYS A 686 39.40 -26.84 -8.62
CA LYS A 686 38.42 -27.91 -8.38
C LYS A 686 38.78 -29.18 -9.16
N ASP A 687 39.24 -29.00 -10.40
CA ASP A 687 39.76 -30.03 -11.28
C ASP A 687 40.75 -29.42 -12.29
N ALA A 688 41.11 -30.14 -13.36
CA ALA A 688 42.10 -29.71 -14.34
C ALA A 688 41.63 -28.57 -15.25
N GLU A 689 40.32 -28.34 -15.38
CA GLU A 689 39.72 -27.34 -16.27
C GLU A 689 38.89 -26.29 -15.50
N THR A 690 38.54 -26.55 -14.23
CA THR A 690 37.67 -25.72 -13.40
C THR A 690 38.38 -25.16 -12.16
N GLN A 691 38.23 -23.85 -11.95
CA GLN A 691 38.65 -23.14 -10.74
C GLN A 691 37.44 -22.47 -10.07
N VAL A 692 37.47 -22.30 -8.74
CA VAL A 692 36.38 -21.70 -7.95
C VAL A 692 36.91 -20.54 -7.13
N LEU A 693 36.22 -19.41 -7.20
CA LEU A 693 36.50 -18.20 -6.43
C LEU A 693 35.56 -18.15 -5.21
N THR A 694 36.13 -18.11 -4.01
CA THR A 694 35.46 -18.17 -2.71
C THR A 694 35.69 -16.88 -1.93
N ALA A 695 34.65 -16.33 -1.32
CA ALA A 695 34.75 -15.13 -0.47
C ALA A 695 35.48 -15.41 0.85
N LEU A 696 36.41 -14.54 1.23
CA LEU A 696 37.19 -14.57 2.49
C LEU A 696 36.67 -13.60 3.56
N VAL A 697 35.67 -12.78 3.22
CA VAL A 697 35.04 -11.82 4.14
C VAL A 697 33.52 -11.81 3.93
N THR A 698 32.77 -11.38 4.94
CA THR A 698 31.30 -11.27 4.88
C THR A 698 30.89 -9.84 4.53
N GLY A 699 29.96 -9.66 3.58
CA GLY A 699 29.50 -8.32 3.19
C GLY A 699 28.59 -8.27 1.96
N GLU A 700 28.48 -7.10 1.37
CA GLU A 700 27.82 -6.88 0.07
C GLU A 700 28.81 -7.11 -1.07
N LEU A 701 28.55 -8.10 -1.91
CA LEU A 701 29.31 -8.32 -3.14
C LEU A 701 28.89 -7.31 -4.21
N GLN A 702 29.87 -6.59 -4.75
CA GLN A 702 29.71 -5.70 -5.90
C GLN A 702 30.54 -6.23 -7.07
N PHE A 703 29.91 -6.28 -8.24
CA PHE A 703 30.54 -6.64 -9.52
C PHE A 703 30.34 -5.50 -10.52
N GLU A 704 31.35 -4.66 -10.67
CA GLU A 704 31.31 -3.45 -11.51
C GLU A 704 32.59 -3.38 -12.35
N ASN A 705 32.49 -2.98 -13.62
CA ASN A 705 33.65 -2.85 -14.53
C ASN A 705 34.56 -4.09 -14.56
N ASN A 706 33.97 -5.29 -14.58
CA ASN A 706 34.66 -6.58 -14.49
C ASN A 706 35.53 -6.76 -13.23
N THR A 707 35.23 -6.03 -12.14
CA THR A 707 35.93 -6.10 -10.85
C THR A 707 34.99 -6.58 -9.76
N LEU A 708 35.42 -7.57 -8.97
CA LEU A 708 34.74 -8.10 -7.79
C LEU A 708 35.34 -7.52 -6.51
N LYS A 709 34.48 -6.96 -5.65
CA LYS A 709 34.83 -6.56 -4.27
C LYS A 709 33.69 -6.88 -3.31
N ILE A 710 33.99 -6.95 -2.02
CA ILE A 710 33.04 -7.14 -0.92
C ILE A 710 33.11 -5.91 0.00
N ASN A 711 31.98 -5.22 0.18
CA ASN A 711 31.88 -4.16 1.18
C ASN A 711 31.46 -4.76 2.53
N GLU A 712 32.35 -4.76 3.52
CA GLU A 712 32.08 -5.21 4.91
C GLU A 712 31.18 -4.24 5.71
N GLY A 713 30.95 -3.04 5.17
CA GLY A 713 30.14 -1.98 5.77
C GLY A 713 29.09 -1.45 4.79
N TYR A 714 27.87 -1.27 5.26
CA TYR A 714 26.78 -0.69 4.48
C TYR A 714 26.50 0.75 4.92
N LYS A 715 26.66 1.70 3.99
CA LYS A 715 26.47 3.13 4.24
C LYS A 715 25.20 3.62 3.53
N VAL A 716 24.36 4.33 4.26
CA VAL A 716 23.17 4.99 3.72
C VAL A 716 23.27 6.49 3.88
N ASP A 717 23.41 7.18 2.74
CA ASP A 717 23.41 8.63 2.64
C ASP A 717 21.96 9.17 2.59
N GLY A 718 21.28 9.10 3.73
CA GLY A 718 19.92 9.61 3.90
C GLY A 718 19.16 8.93 5.05
N ASP A 719 17.84 9.13 5.04
CA ASP A 719 16.89 8.56 6.00
C ASP A 719 16.49 7.12 5.62
N ILE A 720 16.33 6.25 6.62
CA ILE A 720 15.72 4.93 6.45
C ILE A 720 14.20 5.07 6.44
N GLY A 721 13.61 4.83 5.27
CA GLY A 721 12.22 5.12 4.97
C GLY A 721 11.70 4.39 3.72
N PRO A 722 10.63 4.91 3.08
CA PRO A 722 9.99 4.24 1.93
C PRO A 722 10.94 3.97 0.75
N GLN A 723 11.94 4.83 0.53
CA GLN A 723 12.87 4.70 -0.58
C GLN A 723 13.98 3.66 -0.33
N THR A 724 14.34 3.37 0.92
CA THR A 724 15.40 2.42 1.29
C THR A 724 14.85 1.05 1.68
N GLY A 725 13.67 1.01 2.30
CA GLY A 725 13.17 -0.19 2.99
C GLY A 725 13.87 -0.44 4.33
N ASN A 726 13.60 -1.63 4.88
CA ASN A 726 14.30 -2.22 6.01
C ASN A 726 15.72 -2.66 5.60
N ILE A 727 16.66 -2.60 6.53
CA ILE A 727 18.02 -3.08 6.33
C ILE A 727 18.26 -4.31 7.20
N LYS A 728 18.81 -5.36 6.59
CA LYS A 728 19.40 -6.50 7.28
C LYS A 728 20.77 -6.71 6.64
N PHE A 729 21.84 -6.48 7.39
CA PHE A 729 23.18 -6.47 6.83
C PHE A 729 24.16 -7.27 7.70
N PRO A 730 24.94 -8.21 7.16
CA PRO A 730 25.84 -9.06 7.93
C PRO A 730 27.20 -8.38 8.22
N GLY A 731 27.18 -7.07 8.48
CA GLY A 731 28.36 -6.27 8.84
C GLY A 731 27.97 -5.01 9.62
N THR A 732 28.79 -3.95 9.54
CA THR A 732 28.48 -2.66 10.20
C THR A 732 27.59 -1.79 9.31
N VAL A 733 26.60 -1.10 9.89
CA VAL A 733 25.68 -0.20 9.18
C VAL A 733 25.87 1.23 9.65
N ILE A 734 26.08 2.17 8.72
CA ILE A 734 26.17 3.61 9.00
C ILE A 734 25.05 4.34 8.24
N ILE A 735 24.17 5.00 8.97
CA ILE A 735 23.03 5.76 8.44
C ILE A 735 23.30 7.23 8.76
N ASN A 736 23.43 8.07 7.73
CA ASN A 736 23.71 9.49 7.94
C ASN A 736 22.47 10.31 8.35
N GLY A 737 21.26 9.84 8.01
CA GLY A 737 19.99 10.46 8.39
C GLY A 737 19.29 9.80 9.58
N ASN A 738 17.96 9.89 9.57
CA ASN A 738 17.04 9.35 10.56
C ASN A 738 16.65 7.90 10.26
N ILE A 739 16.09 7.20 11.26
CA ILE A 739 15.32 5.96 11.03
C ILE A 739 13.84 6.27 11.31
N LEU A 740 13.02 6.24 10.26
CA LEU A 740 11.62 6.64 10.34
C LEU A 740 10.71 5.57 10.98
N SER A 741 9.52 6.02 11.39
CA SER A 741 8.50 5.22 12.08
C SER A 741 8.18 3.89 11.40
N GLY A 742 8.34 2.79 12.14
CA GLY A 742 7.98 1.44 11.72
C GLY A 742 8.93 0.77 10.72
N TYR A 743 10.15 1.30 10.53
CA TYR A 743 11.23 0.62 9.80
C TYR A 743 12.08 -0.26 10.72
N VAL A 744 12.85 -1.16 10.11
CA VAL A 744 13.71 -2.13 10.80
C VAL A 744 15.14 -2.03 10.27
N VAL A 745 16.12 -1.91 11.17
CA VAL A 745 17.55 -2.01 10.86
C VAL A 745 18.16 -3.10 11.75
N MET A 746 18.75 -4.12 11.13
CA MET A 746 19.42 -5.24 11.79
C MET A 746 20.83 -5.40 11.25
N ALA A 747 21.81 -5.52 12.15
CA ALA A 747 23.22 -5.66 11.81
C ALA A 747 23.93 -6.69 12.70
N THR A 748 24.85 -7.48 12.13
CA THR A 748 25.77 -8.30 12.94
C THR A 748 26.95 -7.47 13.50
N GLY A 749 27.31 -6.38 12.81
CA GLY A 749 28.28 -5.39 13.28
C GLY A 749 27.65 -4.32 14.16
N ASN A 750 28.26 -3.13 14.16
CA ASN A 750 27.72 -1.96 14.85
C ASN A 750 26.65 -1.26 13.99
N ILE A 751 25.78 -0.45 14.62
CA ILE A 751 24.88 0.47 13.92
C ILE A 751 25.18 1.90 14.36
N GLY A 752 25.54 2.76 13.42
CA GLY A 752 25.67 4.21 13.60
C GLY A 752 24.50 4.94 12.95
N VAL A 753 23.89 5.89 13.67
CA VAL A 753 22.81 6.77 13.18
C VAL A 753 23.22 8.24 13.40
N GLY A 754 23.29 8.99 12.30
CA GLY A 754 23.71 10.39 12.26
C GLY A 754 22.68 11.38 12.82
N ALA A 755 21.39 11.05 12.73
CA ALA A 755 20.30 11.85 13.28
C ALA A 755 19.51 11.07 14.37
N SER A 756 18.17 11.07 14.29
CA SER A 756 17.27 10.51 15.30
C SER A 756 16.63 9.17 14.89
N VAL A 757 16.11 8.43 15.87
CA VAL A 757 15.34 7.19 15.64
C VAL A 757 13.91 7.36 16.12
N GLU A 758 12.94 7.22 15.23
CA GLU A 758 11.53 7.44 15.50
C GLU A 758 10.74 6.13 15.39
N ALA A 759 10.12 5.66 16.48
CA ALA A 759 9.22 4.49 16.54
C ALA A 759 9.64 3.26 15.69
N ALA A 760 10.95 2.99 15.59
CA ALA A 760 11.55 1.97 14.75
C ALA A 760 12.21 0.83 15.56
N LEU A 761 12.57 -0.28 14.90
CA LEU A 761 13.33 -1.37 15.49
C LEU A 761 14.78 -1.31 15.00
N VAL A 762 15.72 -1.12 15.93
CA VAL A 762 17.17 -1.14 15.65
C VAL A 762 17.80 -2.26 16.47
N SER A 763 18.53 -3.17 15.84
CA SER A 763 19.12 -4.33 16.53
C SER A 763 20.53 -4.63 16.01
N ALA A 764 21.53 -4.49 16.88
CA ALA A 764 22.93 -4.80 16.59
C ALA A 764 23.44 -5.96 17.45
N ASP A 765 24.24 -6.85 16.86
CA ASP A 765 25.13 -7.73 17.63
C ASP A 765 26.41 -6.99 18.09
N GLY A 766 26.72 -5.85 17.47
CA GLY A 766 27.66 -4.87 18.00
C GLY A 766 27.02 -3.88 18.98
N SER A 767 27.52 -2.64 18.95
CA SER A 767 26.95 -1.49 19.65
C SER A 767 26.02 -0.69 18.72
N VAL A 768 25.05 0.02 19.31
CA VAL A 768 24.23 1.01 18.60
C VAL A 768 24.61 2.41 19.10
N LYS A 769 24.97 3.31 18.17
CA LYS A 769 25.27 4.71 18.47
C LYS A 769 24.35 5.62 17.66
N ILE A 770 23.58 6.44 18.36
CA ILE A 770 22.64 7.41 17.79
C ILE A 770 23.14 8.79 18.21
N THR A 771 23.35 9.68 17.24
CA THR A 771 23.98 10.98 17.52
C THR A 771 23.03 11.93 18.24
N GLU A 772 21.75 11.93 17.82
CA GLU A 772 20.67 12.63 18.49
C GLU A 772 19.91 11.70 19.46
N GLY A 773 18.57 11.72 19.47
CA GLY A 773 17.75 10.98 20.42
C GLY A 773 16.84 9.93 19.80
N ILE A 774 16.18 9.18 20.68
CA ILE A 774 15.23 8.12 20.35
C ILE A 774 13.83 8.60 20.74
N LYS A 775 12.95 8.78 19.76
CA LYS A 775 11.53 9.14 19.93
C LYS A 775 10.69 7.86 19.77
N GLY A 776 10.53 7.09 20.84
CA GLY A 776 9.97 5.74 20.75
C GLY A 776 8.46 5.67 20.53
N ALA A 777 7.69 6.67 20.97
CA ALA A 777 6.22 6.69 20.88
C ALA A 777 5.53 5.40 21.37
N GLY A 778 6.11 4.75 22.39
CA GLY A 778 5.63 3.49 22.97
C GLY A 778 5.88 2.23 22.11
N LYS A 779 6.69 2.33 21.04
CA LYS A 779 6.93 1.22 20.09
C LYS A 779 8.41 1.06 19.68
N GLY A 780 9.15 2.18 19.63
CA GLY A 780 10.56 2.20 19.24
C GLY A 780 11.41 1.34 20.18
N THR A 781 12.18 0.43 19.60
CA THR A 781 12.93 -0.61 20.31
C THR A 781 14.36 -0.65 19.80
N ILE A 782 15.32 -0.40 20.69
CA ILE A 782 16.75 -0.43 20.39
C ILE A 782 17.40 -1.60 21.14
N ARG A 783 18.11 -2.46 20.43
CA ARG A 783 18.78 -3.65 20.95
C ARG A 783 20.26 -3.68 20.59
N ALA A 784 21.11 -4.01 21.55
CA ALA A 784 22.55 -4.21 21.34
C ALA A 784 23.08 -5.37 22.18
N LYS A 785 23.90 -6.27 21.62
CA LYS A 785 24.71 -7.20 22.45
C LYS A 785 25.92 -6.49 23.08
N LYS A 786 26.26 -5.27 22.65
CA LYS A 786 27.25 -4.42 23.33
C LYS A 786 26.57 -3.19 23.94
N THR A 787 26.97 -1.98 23.56
CA THR A 787 26.55 -0.71 24.19
C THR A 787 25.47 -0.01 23.37
N ILE A 788 24.56 0.72 24.03
CA ILE A 788 23.69 1.71 23.37
C ILE A 788 24.12 3.10 23.80
N GLU A 789 24.49 3.97 22.86
CA GLU A 789 24.80 5.40 23.10
C GLU A 789 23.77 6.29 22.38
N ALA A 790 23.16 7.26 23.09
CA ALA A 790 22.32 8.30 22.48
C ALA A 790 22.37 9.64 23.25
N ALA A 791 21.85 10.73 22.67
CA ALA A 791 21.69 11.99 23.38
C ALA A 791 20.54 11.92 24.40
N PHE A 792 19.39 11.33 24.05
CA PHE A 792 18.25 11.11 24.94
C PHE A 792 17.36 9.96 24.43
N ALA A 793 16.47 9.48 25.27
CA ALA A 793 15.41 8.56 24.88
C ALA A 793 14.08 8.96 25.52
N GLU A 794 13.00 8.92 24.74
CA GLU A 794 11.63 9.14 25.19
C GLU A 794 10.74 7.98 24.73
N GLN A 795 9.92 7.43 25.64
CA GLN A 795 8.88 6.43 25.36
C GLN A 795 9.38 5.24 24.53
N ALA A 796 10.61 4.78 24.82
CA ALA A 796 11.34 3.79 24.05
C ALA A 796 11.75 2.57 24.91
N TYR A 797 11.91 1.42 24.24
CA TYR A 797 12.47 0.20 24.81
C TYR A 797 13.97 0.12 24.50
N LEU A 798 14.84 0.15 25.50
CA LEU A 798 16.28 0.06 25.35
C LEU A 798 16.77 -1.25 25.98
N MET A 799 17.39 -2.14 25.20
CA MET A 799 17.84 -3.45 25.68
C MET A 799 19.31 -3.67 25.29
N ALA A 800 20.22 -3.65 26.26
CA ALA A 800 21.64 -3.89 26.05
C ALA A 800 22.16 -5.04 26.93
N VAL A 801 23.16 -5.79 26.45
CA VAL A 801 23.94 -6.65 27.37
C VAL A 801 25.02 -5.82 28.06
N GLY A 802 25.67 -4.91 27.32
CA GLY A 802 26.59 -3.91 27.85
C GLY A 802 25.87 -2.65 28.35
N ASP A 803 26.64 -1.56 28.50
CA ASP A 803 26.14 -0.30 29.05
C ASP A 803 25.06 0.36 28.17
N ILE A 804 24.21 1.16 28.83
CA ILE A 804 23.34 2.13 28.15
C ILE A 804 23.78 3.52 28.59
N ILE A 805 24.20 4.34 27.64
CA ILE A 805 24.78 5.66 27.87
C ILE A 805 23.89 6.69 27.19
N LEU A 806 23.22 7.54 27.98
CA LEU A 806 22.47 8.68 27.45
C LEU A 806 23.12 9.98 27.93
N LYS A 807 23.23 10.99 27.06
CA LYS A 807 23.82 12.28 27.45
C LYS A 807 22.88 13.08 28.37
N ASN A 808 21.60 13.15 28.03
CA ASN A 808 20.64 14.04 28.68
C ASN A 808 19.60 13.28 29.52
N SER A 809 18.65 12.56 28.91
CA SER A 809 17.51 12.04 29.66
C SER A 809 16.95 10.72 29.13
N ALA A 810 16.36 9.95 30.05
CA ALA A 810 15.47 8.84 29.81
C ALA A 810 14.06 9.20 30.32
N LEU A 811 13.11 9.38 29.41
CA LEU A 811 11.75 9.83 29.72
C LEU A 811 10.75 8.72 29.40
N ARG A 812 10.08 8.16 30.42
CA ARG A 812 9.05 7.11 30.26
C ARG A 812 9.54 5.89 29.46
N CYS A 813 10.82 5.54 29.60
CA CYS A 813 11.44 4.44 28.89
C CYS A 813 11.30 3.11 29.64
N VAL A 814 11.44 2.01 28.90
CA VAL A 814 11.65 0.67 29.47
C VAL A 814 13.08 0.29 29.16
N ILE A 815 13.96 0.40 30.15
CA ILE A 815 15.40 0.21 30.03
C ILE A 815 15.77 -1.12 30.68
N LYS A 816 16.55 -1.92 29.95
CA LYS A 816 17.10 -3.18 30.43
C LYS A 816 18.58 -3.28 30.03
N THR A 817 19.47 -3.37 31.01
CA THR A 817 20.89 -3.61 30.77
C THR A 817 21.44 -4.67 31.72
N ASN A 818 22.28 -5.57 31.20
CA ASN A 818 23.08 -6.48 32.01
C ASN A 818 24.43 -5.89 32.46
N SER A 819 24.56 -4.57 32.36
CA SER A 819 25.66 -3.74 32.87
C SER A 819 25.09 -2.50 33.58
N LYS A 820 25.57 -1.28 33.30
CA LYS A 820 25.17 -0.02 33.97
C LYS A 820 24.41 0.92 33.03
N LEU A 821 23.40 1.62 33.56
CA LEU A 821 22.81 2.80 32.90
C LEU A 821 23.56 4.06 33.33
N LYS A 822 24.01 4.89 32.39
CA LYS A 822 24.77 6.11 32.64
C LYS A 822 24.10 7.31 31.98
N LEU A 823 23.69 8.31 32.78
CA LEU A 823 23.13 9.59 32.34
C LEU A 823 24.16 10.69 32.62
N LEU A 824 25.03 10.97 31.65
CA LEU A 824 26.34 11.61 31.91
C LEU A 824 26.37 13.14 31.87
N GLY A 825 25.46 13.80 31.15
CA GLY A 825 25.43 15.27 31.03
C GLY A 825 24.69 15.95 32.17
N ASP A 826 24.83 17.28 32.27
CA ASP A 826 24.31 18.09 33.38
C ASP A 826 22.80 17.93 33.62
N LYS A 827 22.04 17.61 32.56
CA LYS A 827 20.60 17.36 32.59
C LYS A 827 20.22 15.88 32.79
N GLY A 828 21.17 15.05 33.24
CA GLY A 828 21.13 13.58 33.39
C GLY A 828 19.94 13.05 34.18
N ASN A 829 18.77 12.96 33.54
CA ASN A 829 17.47 12.75 34.21
C ASN A 829 16.83 11.40 33.84
N LEU A 830 16.51 10.57 34.82
CA LEU A 830 15.66 9.38 34.67
C LEU A 830 14.26 9.68 35.21
N ILE A 831 13.26 9.81 34.33
CA ILE A 831 11.89 10.23 34.70
C ILE A 831 10.85 9.28 34.11
N GLY A 832 10.27 8.45 34.97
CA GLY A 832 9.16 7.57 34.63
C GLY A 832 9.54 6.33 33.82
N GLY A 833 8.68 5.32 33.87
CA GLY A 833 8.92 4.02 33.24
C GLY A 833 9.66 3.07 34.18
N SER A 834 10.42 2.12 33.61
CA SER A 834 11.19 1.15 34.40
C SER A 834 12.62 0.97 33.88
N ALA A 835 13.59 0.83 34.81
CA ALA A 835 14.99 0.60 34.51
C ALA A 835 15.53 -0.61 35.29
N ARG A 836 15.87 -1.69 34.58
CA ARG A 836 16.42 -2.95 35.12
C ARG A 836 17.91 -3.02 34.76
N CYS A 837 18.81 -2.75 35.69
CA CYS A 837 20.23 -2.55 35.42
C CYS A 837 21.12 -3.37 36.36
N LYS A 838 21.80 -4.42 35.84
CA LYS A 838 22.52 -5.40 36.67
C LYS A 838 23.53 -4.75 37.63
N LEU A 839 24.33 -3.81 37.13
CA LEU A 839 25.36 -3.08 37.89
C LEU A 839 24.87 -1.72 38.43
N GLY A 840 23.55 -1.47 38.35
CA GLY A 840 22.93 -0.23 38.82
C GLY A 840 22.95 0.92 37.81
N ILE A 841 22.82 2.14 38.33
CA ILE A 841 22.52 3.35 37.55
C ILE A 841 23.40 4.51 38.04
N GLU A 842 23.79 5.38 37.13
CA GLU A 842 24.45 6.65 37.44
C GLU A 842 23.73 7.80 36.75
N ALA A 843 23.23 8.75 37.52
CA ALA A 843 22.45 9.88 37.01
C ALA A 843 22.65 11.14 37.83
N ASN A 844 22.34 12.30 37.23
CA ASN A 844 22.24 13.55 37.97
C ASN A 844 20.93 13.61 38.76
N ASN A 845 19.79 13.30 38.13
CA ASN A 845 18.50 13.27 38.81
C ASN A 845 17.70 12.00 38.49
N ILE A 846 16.97 11.50 39.48
CA ILE A 846 16.06 10.34 39.34
C ILE A 846 14.69 10.71 39.93
N GLY A 847 13.64 10.48 39.15
CA GLY A 847 12.28 10.93 39.44
C GLY A 847 12.02 12.39 39.04
N SER A 848 10.88 12.95 39.46
CA SER A 848 10.48 14.33 39.16
C SER A 848 9.62 14.92 40.27
N GLU A 849 9.48 16.25 40.30
CA GLU A 849 8.65 16.95 41.30
C GLU A 849 7.14 16.64 41.18
N ASN A 850 6.69 16.14 40.03
CA ASN A 850 5.31 15.68 39.81
C ASN A 850 5.10 14.19 40.21
N GLU A 851 6.02 13.61 40.99
CA GLU A 851 5.99 12.24 41.52
C GLU A 851 5.72 11.15 40.45
N ILE A 852 6.18 11.37 39.21
CA ILE A 852 6.02 10.42 38.11
C ILE A 852 6.67 9.09 38.49
N LYS A 853 5.83 8.05 38.64
CA LYS A 853 6.22 6.69 39.03
C LYS A 853 7.41 6.20 38.20
N THR A 854 8.55 6.02 38.87
CA THR A 854 9.81 5.60 38.26
C THR A 854 10.28 4.33 38.96
N GLU A 855 10.28 3.20 38.26
CA GLU A 855 10.66 1.90 38.82
C GLU A 855 12.12 1.58 38.47
N ILE A 856 12.92 1.21 39.46
CA ILE A 856 14.32 0.82 39.27
C ILE A 856 14.51 -0.56 39.88
N SER A 857 15.15 -1.47 39.15
CA SER A 857 15.61 -2.76 39.66
C SER A 857 17.11 -2.84 39.42
N PHE A 858 17.88 -3.26 40.44
CA PHE A 858 19.35 -3.40 40.33
C PHE A 858 19.91 -4.57 41.14
N GLY A 859 21.14 -4.99 40.82
CA GLY A 859 21.88 -6.02 41.57
C GLY A 859 21.53 -7.46 41.22
N GLN A 860 20.83 -7.72 40.11
CA GLN A 860 20.48 -9.07 39.64
C GLN A 860 20.72 -9.23 38.13
N ASP A 861 20.89 -10.48 37.66
CA ASP A 861 21.11 -10.74 36.23
C ASP A 861 19.79 -10.81 35.44
N TYR A 862 19.51 -9.79 34.64
CA TYR A 862 18.24 -9.70 33.93
C TYR A 862 18.18 -10.58 32.68
N LEU A 863 19.29 -11.11 32.17
CA LEU A 863 19.25 -12.12 31.10
C LEU A 863 18.80 -13.47 31.67
N ILE A 864 19.23 -13.81 32.88
CA ILE A 864 18.71 -14.97 33.61
C ILE A 864 17.22 -14.80 33.91
N LYS A 865 16.75 -13.59 34.27
CA LYS A 865 15.32 -13.30 34.42
C LYS A 865 14.52 -13.55 33.13
N ASP A 866 15.01 -13.10 31.97
CA ASP A 866 14.35 -13.39 30.69
C ASP A 866 14.31 -14.89 30.39
N ALA A 867 15.39 -15.62 30.70
CA ALA A 867 15.43 -17.07 30.52
C ALA A 867 14.40 -17.79 31.43
N ILE A 868 14.19 -17.31 32.66
CA ILE A 868 13.13 -17.80 33.55
C ILE A 868 11.75 -17.52 32.93
N GLU A 869 11.47 -16.27 32.52
CA GLU A 869 10.19 -15.88 31.92
C GLU A 869 9.87 -16.69 30.64
N VAL A 870 10.89 -17.04 29.84
CA VAL A 870 10.75 -17.92 28.66
C VAL A 870 10.46 -19.37 29.06
N GLU A 871 11.23 -19.95 29.99
CA GLU A 871 11.01 -21.34 30.45
C GLU A 871 9.65 -21.51 31.14
N GLU A 872 9.22 -20.55 31.96
CA GLU A 872 7.89 -20.55 32.58
C GLU A 872 6.77 -20.57 31.52
N LYS A 873 6.93 -19.78 30.44
CA LYS A 873 5.97 -19.76 29.32
C LYS A 873 5.95 -21.07 28.53
N GLU A 874 7.08 -21.73 28.33
CA GLU A 874 7.10 -23.06 27.68
C GLU A 874 6.50 -24.14 28.59
N ILE A 875 6.68 -24.05 29.91
CA ILE A 875 6.02 -24.94 30.88
C ILE A 875 4.49 -24.82 30.81
N GLU A 876 3.93 -23.61 30.74
CA GLU A 876 2.47 -23.44 30.63
C GLU A 876 1.90 -24.01 29.32
N LYS A 877 2.65 -23.93 28.21
CA LYS A 877 2.29 -24.65 26.98
C LYS A 877 2.29 -26.17 27.17
N LEU A 878 3.31 -26.73 27.82
CA LEU A 878 3.40 -28.18 28.09
C LEU A 878 2.26 -28.65 29.00
N LYS A 879 1.92 -27.89 30.05
CA LYS A 879 0.73 -28.15 30.90
C LYS A 879 -0.56 -28.14 30.08
N THR A 880 -0.72 -27.18 29.18
CA THR A 880 -1.90 -27.07 28.29
C THR A 880 -1.99 -28.27 27.34
N MET A 881 -0.87 -28.72 26.78
CA MET A 881 -0.80 -29.93 25.96
C MET A 881 -1.13 -31.20 26.76
N ILE A 882 -0.65 -31.32 28.01
CA ILE A 882 -1.01 -32.44 28.90
C ILE A 882 -2.52 -32.47 29.15
N LEU A 883 -3.14 -31.32 29.46
CA LEU A 883 -4.60 -31.23 29.66
C LEU A 883 -5.38 -31.64 28.41
N HIS A 884 -4.90 -31.26 27.22
CA HIS A 884 -5.55 -31.66 25.97
C HIS A 884 -5.41 -33.17 25.72
N ILE A 885 -4.22 -33.74 25.91
CA ILE A 885 -3.97 -35.17 25.75
C ILE A 885 -4.77 -35.98 26.77
N ASP A 886 -4.92 -35.49 28.02
CA ASP A 886 -5.74 -36.15 29.03
C ASP A 886 -7.23 -36.14 28.67
N LYS A 887 -7.73 -35.09 28.01
CA LYS A 887 -9.08 -35.08 27.44
C LYS A 887 -9.22 -36.12 26.32
N SER A 888 -8.30 -36.12 25.35
CA SER A 888 -8.33 -37.06 24.22
C SER A 888 -8.09 -38.51 24.65
N MET A 889 -7.32 -38.76 25.71
CA MET A 889 -7.17 -40.09 26.32
C MET A 889 -8.49 -40.58 26.93
N ARG A 890 -9.22 -39.74 27.66
CA ARG A 890 -10.55 -40.09 28.22
C ARG A 890 -11.57 -40.37 27.13
N GLU A 891 -11.48 -39.68 25.99
CA GLU A 891 -12.33 -39.92 24.81
C GLU A 891 -11.95 -41.23 24.10
N ALA A 892 -10.65 -41.52 23.95
CA ALA A 892 -10.12 -42.77 23.40
C ALA A 892 -10.43 -44.00 24.29
N GLU A 893 -10.38 -43.85 25.62
CA GLU A 893 -10.72 -44.90 26.59
C GLU A 893 -12.21 -45.25 26.55
N LYS A 894 -13.09 -44.27 26.34
CA LYS A 894 -14.53 -44.50 26.16
C LYS A 894 -14.89 -45.17 24.83
N THR A 895 -14.05 -44.99 23.80
CA THR A 895 -14.31 -45.46 22.42
C THR A 895 -13.52 -46.72 22.04
N GLY A 896 -12.66 -47.24 22.93
CA GLY A 896 -11.84 -48.43 22.66
C GLY A 896 -10.78 -48.21 21.55
N SER A 897 -10.35 -46.96 21.33
CA SER A 897 -9.51 -46.60 20.19
C SER A 897 -8.07 -47.10 20.32
N SER A 898 -7.52 -47.66 19.23
CA SER A 898 -6.12 -48.10 19.12
C SER A 898 -5.11 -46.96 19.31
N GLN A 899 -5.54 -45.70 19.20
CA GLN A 899 -4.69 -44.52 19.40
C GLN A 899 -4.30 -44.29 20.88
N LEU A 900 -4.96 -44.95 21.83
CA LEU A 900 -4.71 -44.78 23.27
C LEU A 900 -3.26 -45.06 23.69
N ALA A 901 -2.63 -46.09 23.11
CA ALA A 901 -1.23 -46.41 23.41
C ALA A 901 -0.27 -45.30 22.96
N LYS A 902 -0.53 -44.69 21.80
CA LYS A 902 0.24 -43.56 21.26
C LYS A 902 0.06 -42.31 22.12
N LEU A 903 -1.17 -41.96 22.49
CA LEU A 903 -1.47 -40.83 23.38
C LEU A 903 -0.76 -40.96 24.74
N ARG A 904 -0.74 -42.17 25.33
CA ARG A 904 0.01 -42.44 26.56
C ARG A 904 1.52 -42.26 26.37
N GLN A 905 2.09 -42.73 25.24
CA GLN A 905 3.50 -42.56 24.93
C GLN A 905 3.87 -41.07 24.77
N ASP A 906 3.03 -40.30 24.07
CA ASP A 906 3.26 -38.87 23.84
C ASP A 906 3.07 -38.05 25.13
N LYS A 907 2.12 -38.42 26.01
CA LYS A 907 2.02 -37.87 27.37
C LYS A 907 3.31 -38.07 28.17
N VAL A 908 3.90 -39.27 28.13
CA VAL A 908 5.16 -39.57 28.84
C VAL A 908 6.33 -38.74 28.30
N LYS A 909 6.43 -38.54 26.98
CA LYS A 909 7.46 -37.66 26.38
C LYS A 909 7.31 -36.21 26.88
N ILE A 910 6.08 -35.69 26.89
CA ILE A 910 5.79 -34.31 27.32
C ILE A 910 6.04 -34.12 28.82
N LEU A 911 5.73 -35.12 29.66
CA LEU A 911 6.07 -35.10 31.08
C LEU A 911 7.59 -35.05 31.34
N LYS A 912 8.40 -35.81 30.59
CA LYS A 912 9.87 -35.73 30.69
C LYS A 912 10.42 -34.36 30.27
N LEU A 913 9.84 -33.74 29.25
CA LEU A 913 10.19 -32.36 28.84
C LEU A 913 9.79 -31.34 29.90
N LEU A 914 8.62 -31.50 30.52
CA LEU A 914 8.13 -30.65 31.62
C LEU A 914 9.07 -30.75 32.84
N GLU A 915 9.49 -31.95 33.22
CA GLU A 915 10.44 -32.20 34.31
C GLU A 915 11.80 -31.52 34.04
N HIS A 916 12.39 -31.74 32.86
CA HIS A 916 13.65 -31.11 32.46
C HIS A 916 13.59 -29.58 32.50
N ARG A 917 12.52 -28.96 31.97
CA ARG A 917 12.33 -27.50 32.05
C ARG A 917 12.08 -27.01 33.47
N SER A 918 11.37 -27.77 34.30
CA SER A 918 11.13 -27.43 35.71
C SER A 918 12.43 -27.40 36.51
N LEU A 919 13.30 -28.40 36.33
CA LEU A 919 14.64 -28.43 36.91
C LEU A 919 15.50 -27.26 36.40
N ARG A 920 15.39 -26.91 35.11
CA ARG A 920 16.11 -25.76 34.54
C ARG A 920 15.69 -24.43 35.17
N ILE A 921 14.40 -24.23 35.46
CA ILE A 921 13.93 -23.03 36.17
C ILE A 921 14.51 -22.92 37.57
N ILE A 922 14.60 -24.04 38.31
CA ILE A 922 15.19 -24.05 39.67
C ILE A 922 16.65 -23.56 39.59
N GLN A 923 17.45 -24.12 38.67
CA GLN A 923 18.83 -23.69 38.42
C GLN A 923 18.96 -22.22 38.00
N LEU A 924 18.00 -21.69 37.23
CA LEU A 924 18.01 -20.30 36.80
C LEU A 924 17.62 -19.36 37.94
N LYS A 925 16.64 -19.72 38.78
CA LYS A 925 16.24 -18.94 39.95
C LYS A 925 17.36 -18.84 40.98
N GLU A 926 18.02 -19.95 41.29
CA GLU A 926 19.23 -19.96 42.14
C GLU A 926 20.32 -18.99 41.64
N LYS A 927 20.56 -18.94 40.32
CA LYS A 927 21.51 -18.00 39.71
C LYS A 927 21.01 -16.55 39.65
N PHE A 928 19.70 -16.32 39.71
CA PHE A 928 19.10 -14.99 39.70
C PHE A 928 19.11 -14.35 41.10
N ASP A 929 19.04 -15.17 42.15
CA ASP A 929 19.14 -14.74 43.55
C ASP A 929 20.60 -14.55 44.02
N ALA A 930 21.59 -14.83 43.17
CA ALA A 930 23.00 -14.63 43.45
C ALA A 930 23.35 -13.13 43.56
N PHE A 931 23.90 -12.72 44.70
CA PHE A 931 24.26 -11.33 44.99
C PHE A 931 25.29 -10.77 44.00
N ILE A 932 24.94 -9.68 43.34
CA ILE A 932 25.83 -8.90 42.47
C ILE A 932 26.02 -7.50 43.08
N PRO A 933 27.27 -7.08 43.38
CA PRO A 933 27.57 -5.72 43.81
C PRO A 933 27.12 -4.70 42.76
N ALA A 934 26.21 -3.81 43.15
CA ALA A 934 25.61 -2.82 42.27
C ALA A 934 25.18 -1.60 43.08
N GLU A 935 25.25 -0.41 42.47
CA GLU A 935 24.93 0.85 43.14
C GLU A 935 24.16 1.80 42.21
N ILE A 936 23.24 2.57 42.79
CA ILE A 936 22.54 3.67 42.14
C ILE A 936 23.17 4.97 42.67
N ILE A 937 23.94 5.64 41.83
CA ILE A 937 24.63 6.90 42.15
C ILE A 937 23.78 8.07 41.64
N ILE A 938 23.28 8.89 42.57
CA ILE A 938 22.51 10.11 42.25
C ILE A 938 23.34 11.34 42.62
N ARG A 939 23.90 12.00 41.60
CA ARG A 939 24.85 13.12 41.74
C ARG A 939 24.23 14.45 42.15
N ASN A 940 22.92 14.65 41.91
CA ASN A 940 22.19 15.85 42.34
C ASN A 940 20.96 15.52 43.18
N THR A 941 19.84 15.09 42.59
CA THR A 941 18.54 14.95 43.31
C THR A 941 17.81 13.64 43.03
N LEU A 942 17.37 12.97 44.10
CA LEU A 942 16.43 11.84 44.07
C LEU A 942 15.05 12.34 44.55
N TYR A 943 14.03 12.22 43.72
CA TYR A 943 12.69 12.75 43.97
C TYR A 943 11.72 11.70 44.54
N PRO A 944 10.61 12.12 45.18
CA PRO A 944 9.53 11.20 45.56
C PRO A 944 8.89 10.50 44.36
N GLY A 945 8.22 9.37 44.61
CA GLY A 945 7.58 8.55 43.57
C GLY A 945 8.53 7.60 42.82
N VAL A 946 9.80 7.55 43.23
CA VAL A 946 10.78 6.55 42.78
C VAL A 946 10.66 5.30 43.64
N ILE A 947 10.51 4.14 43.01
CA ILE A 947 10.46 2.83 43.66
C ILE A 947 11.69 2.05 43.23
N ILE A 948 12.54 1.68 44.18
CA ILE A 948 13.77 0.94 43.96
C ILE A 948 13.59 -0.48 44.47
N GLU A 949 13.99 -1.46 43.66
CA GLU A 949 13.87 -2.89 43.91
C GLU A 949 15.23 -3.57 43.77
N SER A 950 15.53 -4.51 44.65
CA SER A 950 16.68 -5.40 44.54
C SER A 950 16.40 -6.66 45.34
N HIS A 951 16.58 -7.84 44.75
CA HIS A 951 16.39 -9.13 45.40
C HIS A 951 14.99 -9.25 46.07
N ASN A 952 13.93 -8.79 45.39
CA ASN A 952 12.55 -8.72 45.88
C ASN A 952 12.35 -7.86 47.16
N ARG A 953 13.31 -6.98 47.48
CA ARG A 953 13.16 -5.94 48.51
C ARG A 953 12.86 -4.61 47.84
N PHE A 954 11.97 -3.82 48.44
CA PHE A 954 11.50 -2.55 47.89
C PHE A 954 11.86 -1.38 48.80
N TYR A 955 12.28 -0.27 48.20
CA TYR A 955 12.56 1.01 48.84
C TYR A 955 11.82 2.12 48.06
N GLU A 956 10.80 2.69 48.69
CA GLU A 956 9.99 3.76 48.12
C GLU A 956 10.48 5.12 48.62
N VAL A 957 10.86 6.01 47.69
CA VAL A 957 11.30 7.36 48.01
C VAL A 957 10.07 8.23 48.31
N LYS A 958 9.92 8.63 49.58
CA LYS A 958 8.79 9.46 50.06
C LYS A 958 9.13 10.95 50.24
N GLN A 959 10.40 11.31 50.11
CA GLN A 959 10.90 12.65 50.35
C GLN A 959 12.09 12.92 49.42
N LYS A 960 12.28 14.18 49.04
CA LYS A 960 13.43 14.63 48.25
C LYS A 960 14.74 14.31 49.01
N ARG A 961 15.71 13.74 48.32
CA ARG A 961 17.09 13.49 48.78
C ARG A 961 18.07 14.09 47.78
N GLN A 962 19.27 14.43 48.25
CA GLN A 962 20.31 15.02 47.40
C GLN A 962 21.65 14.36 47.64
N LYS A 963 22.42 14.14 46.56
CA LYS A 963 23.77 13.56 46.59
C LYS A 963 23.83 12.27 47.40
N VAL A 964 23.17 11.22 46.90
CA VAL A 964 23.05 9.93 47.59
C VAL A 964 23.49 8.77 46.68
N VAL A 965 24.00 7.72 47.32
CA VAL A 965 24.26 6.41 46.74
C VAL A 965 23.32 5.41 47.40
N ILE A 966 22.63 4.61 46.59
CA ILE A 966 21.75 3.54 47.07
C ILE A 966 22.35 2.20 46.66
N SER A 967 22.46 1.28 47.61
CA SER A 967 23.03 -0.05 47.42
C SER A 967 22.26 -1.11 48.20
N PHE A 968 22.40 -2.37 47.83
CA PHE A 968 21.84 -3.50 48.60
C PHE A 968 22.90 -4.01 49.57
N ASP A 969 22.57 -4.06 50.85
CA ASP A 969 23.44 -4.65 51.87
C ASP A 969 23.07 -6.15 52.05
N PRO A 970 23.98 -7.08 51.67
CA PRO A 970 23.72 -8.50 51.80
C PRO A 970 23.69 -8.99 53.27
N GLN A 971 24.25 -8.25 54.22
CA GLN A 971 24.24 -8.64 55.63
C GLN A 971 22.90 -8.35 56.31
N SER A 972 22.34 -7.15 56.13
CA SER A 972 21.02 -6.81 56.67
C SER A 972 19.85 -7.20 55.77
N GLY A 973 20.11 -7.57 54.51
CA GLY A 973 19.08 -7.92 53.52
C GLY A 973 18.18 -6.74 53.14
N LYS A 974 18.72 -5.51 53.22
CA LYS A 974 17.98 -4.25 53.00
C LYS A 974 18.68 -3.40 51.94
N ILE A 975 17.88 -2.59 51.25
CA ILE A 975 18.37 -1.47 50.45
C ILE A 975 18.75 -0.34 51.42
N ILE A 976 19.97 0.18 51.30
CA ILE A 976 20.53 1.22 52.16
C ILE A 976 20.87 2.48 51.35
N GLU A 977 20.70 3.64 51.99
CA GLU A 977 21.04 4.97 51.46
C GLU A 977 22.31 5.48 52.18
N LYS A 978 23.28 5.96 51.41
CA LYS A 978 24.51 6.61 51.90
C LYS A 978 24.66 7.99 51.25
N PRO A 979 25.26 8.98 51.93
CA PRO A 979 25.64 10.23 51.26
C PRO A 979 26.73 9.95 50.22
N LEU A 980 26.63 10.60 49.06
CA LEU A 980 27.68 10.60 48.04
C LEU A 980 28.86 11.44 48.54
N THR A 981 29.87 10.77 49.09
CA THR A 981 31.14 11.38 49.49
C THR A 981 31.87 11.95 48.27
N LYS A 982 32.64 13.03 48.49
CA LYS A 982 33.39 13.75 47.45
C LYS A 982 34.51 12.92 46.84
#